data_AF-A0A965YZ20-F1
#
_entry.id   AF-A0A965YZ20-F1
#
_cell.length_a   1.000
_cell.length_b   1.000
_cell.length_c   1.000
_cell.angle_alpha   90.00
_cell.angle_beta   90.00
_cell.angle_gamma   90.00
#
_symmetry.space_group_name_H-M   'P 1'
#
loop_
_entity.id
_entity.type
_entity.pdbx_description
1 polymer ?
#
loop_
_entity_poly.entity_id
_entity_poly.type
_entity_poly.pdbx_seq_one_letter_code
_entity_poly.pdbx_strand_id
1 'polypeptide(L)'
;ENGVMAVAKHFPGHGDTSEDSHHTLPLITHDAARLDTMELYPFRAYIHAGLSGMMTGHLDVPALHTKGLPASLSPAIVTELLRKEMGFTGLIFTDAMAMKGVSDQPDASVRALLAGNDILLGPANLPKAYAAVKQAAAEGILPSAMLEEKVRRILAYKYILGLDTITAVDHARVHSRVNSPRAEWVQRRIYDKAITLLKNDADLVPVKGLDRLRIASVAIGARKGNPFQHYLRKYADVATFTPSSAAAAARMEELQGYDLLILSLHSDHIGEVAELQQLASRKKTALVLFTPPAQLSPIRTIDADLAALLMAYDTTEAAQISAAQALFGGIALAGRLPVTVGDYTEGTGIDTRKVRLGYSLPEEVGIASERLNRIEQIALEGIRQNAYPGCQILVAKEGVVIYERAFGKLDHGDDEEVTDETIYDLASVTKATATLPAVMKLYDEGGMRLEDPISKFVKETKGSDKASATIRSLLFHESGITSFIPYYTSAIDTTSYEGVLFGRRSSLYHVRYAGAWARTDYTFLPELISQKRSQRFHLPVANGLYASDKMKETLLRDVIRSPLRRRGRYLYSCLNFMLLKEAVEATTGNDLDRFVKENFYRKLGATTTTFRPLQQHPAKLIAPTEDDPFFRRQHLRGYVHDEGAALFGGISGNAGLFSNSNDLAKISQMWLNGGSYGGEQLLSEETVRLFTTMKSSVSRRGLGFDKPDPTDSKRSPTSPVTPVEVYGHTGFTGTSFWIDPVNEMIYIFLSNRVNPSRTPNRFSTLSIRERIQEELYQAIQTDTPITTQP
;
A
#
# COMPACT_ATOMS: atom_id res chain seq x y z
N GLU A 1 26.56 7.61 22.62
CA GLU A 1 26.57 6.26 22.02
C GLU A 1 26.87 6.38 20.52
N ASN A 2 27.41 5.34 19.88
CA ASN A 2 27.73 5.29 18.43
C ASN A 2 28.80 6.25 17.87
N GLY A 3 29.64 6.86 18.73
CA GLY A 3 30.79 7.66 18.28
C GLY A 3 30.43 9.00 17.64
N VAL A 4 29.21 9.51 17.87
CA VAL A 4 28.77 10.84 17.41
C VAL A 4 28.59 11.76 18.61
N MET A 5 29.20 12.95 18.53
CA MET A 5 29.07 13.98 19.55
C MET A 5 27.81 14.82 19.31
N ALA A 6 26.93 14.90 20.30
CA ALA A 6 25.77 15.77 20.26
C ALA A 6 26.14 17.21 20.65
N VAL A 7 25.56 18.19 19.94
CA VAL A 7 25.73 19.62 20.20
C VAL A 7 24.35 20.28 20.28
N ALA A 8 23.95 20.74 21.47
CA ALA A 8 22.69 21.49 21.61
C ALA A 8 22.85 22.91 21.08
N LYS A 9 21.80 23.44 20.45
CA LYS A 9 21.80 24.78 19.87
C LYS A 9 20.40 25.41 19.86
N HIS A 10 20.24 26.73 19.86
CA HIS A 10 21.29 27.75 19.99
C HIS A 10 21.21 28.38 21.39
N PHE A 11 22.24 28.19 22.21
CA PHE A 11 22.32 28.76 23.57
C PHE A 11 22.51 30.29 23.51
N PRO A 12 21.87 31.11 24.36
CA PRO A 12 21.03 30.76 25.52
C PRO A 12 19.52 30.56 25.23
N GLY A 13 19.11 30.43 23.97
CA GLY A 13 17.72 30.24 23.57
C GLY A 13 17.30 31.20 22.46
N HIS A 14 17.15 30.67 21.24
CA HIS A 14 16.80 31.44 20.04
C HIS A 14 15.31 31.30 19.66
N GLY A 15 14.52 30.52 20.41
CA GLY A 15 13.20 30.06 19.98
C GLY A 15 12.11 31.14 19.88
N ASP A 16 12.29 32.30 20.53
CA ASP A 16 11.29 33.36 20.63
C ASP A 16 11.82 34.72 20.10
N THR A 17 12.42 34.70 18.91
CA THR A 17 12.79 35.93 18.18
C THR A 17 12.21 35.95 16.78
N SER A 18 11.75 37.12 16.34
CA SER A 18 11.31 37.38 14.97
C SER A 18 12.47 37.68 14.00
N GLU A 19 13.68 37.84 14.52
CA GLU A 19 14.88 38.23 13.77
C GLU A 19 15.81 37.03 13.55
N ASP A 20 16.34 36.91 12.33
CA ASP A 20 17.29 35.86 11.93
C ASP A 20 18.74 36.36 12.02
N SER A 21 19.57 35.60 12.72
CA SER A 21 20.98 35.90 12.92
C SER A 21 21.82 35.87 11.62
N HIS A 22 21.31 35.25 10.55
CA HIS A 22 21.90 35.33 9.21
C HIS A 22 21.84 36.74 8.61
N HIS A 23 20.88 37.55 9.05
CA HIS A 23 20.59 38.86 8.47
C HIS A 23 20.86 40.02 9.44
N THR A 24 20.72 39.81 10.75
CA THR A 24 20.90 40.84 11.77
C THR A 24 21.41 40.23 13.10
N LEU A 25 21.58 41.03 14.15
CA LEU A 25 21.80 40.54 15.51
C LEU A 25 20.43 40.48 16.23
N PRO A 26 19.84 39.27 16.44
CA PRO A 26 18.53 39.16 17.06
C PRO A 26 18.55 39.60 18.52
N LEU A 27 17.59 40.45 18.90
CA LEU A 27 17.43 40.96 20.26
C LEU A 27 16.38 40.14 21.05
N ILE A 28 16.79 39.56 22.18
CA ILE A 28 15.91 38.89 23.14
C ILE A 28 15.67 39.81 24.33
N THR A 29 14.42 40.28 24.48
CA THR A 29 14.06 41.31 25.47
C THR A 29 13.45 40.75 26.77
N HIS A 30 13.33 39.43 26.90
CA HIS A 30 12.76 38.79 28.08
C HIS A 30 13.58 39.02 29.35
N ASP A 31 12.90 39.00 30.50
CA ASP A 31 13.55 39.09 31.80
C ASP A 31 14.26 37.79 32.20
N ALA A 32 15.10 37.87 33.24
CA ALA A 32 15.89 36.74 33.70
C ALA A 32 15.03 35.56 34.23
N ALA A 33 13.85 35.82 34.81
CA ALA A 33 12.99 34.77 35.35
C ALA A 33 12.33 33.95 34.24
N ARG A 34 11.91 34.60 33.15
CA ARG A 34 11.44 33.95 31.94
C ARG A 34 12.56 33.13 31.29
N LEU A 35 13.71 33.76 31.06
CA LEU A 35 14.89 33.09 30.47
C LEU A 35 15.27 31.84 31.26
N ASP A 36 15.23 31.91 32.58
CA ASP A 36 15.48 30.78 33.46
C ASP A 36 14.48 29.63 33.24
N THR A 37 13.19 29.93 33.32
CA THR A 37 12.14 28.91 33.32
C THR A 37 11.79 28.33 31.95
N MET A 38 12.13 29.02 30.86
CA MET A 38 11.73 28.66 29.50
C MET A 38 12.93 28.44 28.56
N GLU A 39 13.72 29.48 28.28
CA GLU A 39 14.78 29.42 27.26
C GLU A 39 16.01 28.61 27.73
N LEU A 40 16.43 28.77 28.99
CA LEU A 40 17.57 28.09 29.59
C LEU A 40 17.23 26.69 30.12
N TYR A 41 15.96 26.41 30.41
CA TYR A 41 15.53 25.14 30.98
C TYR A 41 15.96 23.92 30.15
N PRO A 42 15.74 23.84 28.81
CA PRO A 42 16.20 22.72 28.01
C PRO A 42 17.71 22.51 28.10
N PHE A 43 18.50 23.58 28.10
CA PHE A 43 19.96 23.49 28.18
C PHE A 43 20.44 22.94 29.52
N ARG A 44 19.81 23.33 30.65
CA ARG A 44 20.10 22.70 31.95
C ARG A 44 19.80 21.22 31.94
N ALA A 45 18.64 20.83 31.39
CA ALA A 45 18.30 19.41 31.27
C ALA A 45 19.34 18.65 30.43
N TYR A 46 19.81 19.22 29.31
CA TYR A 46 20.86 18.61 28.49
C TYR A 46 22.21 18.50 29.22
N ILE A 47 22.60 19.54 29.97
CA ILE A 47 23.83 19.51 30.78
C ILE A 47 23.76 18.40 31.83
N HIS A 48 22.65 18.29 32.56
CA HIS A 48 22.43 17.22 33.54
C HIS A 48 22.42 15.82 32.91
N ALA A 49 21.98 15.69 31.66
CA ALA A 49 22.02 14.45 30.89
C ALA A 49 23.43 14.11 30.33
N GLY A 50 24.43 14.96 30.55
CA GLY A 50 25.81 14.73 30.11
C GLY A 50 26.08 15.12 28.65
N LEU A 51 25.39 16.15 28.13
CA LEU A 51 25.61 16.66 26.79
C LEU A 51 27.09 16.99 26.53
N SER A 52 27.59 16.57 25.36
CA SER A 52 29.00 16.68 24.99
C SER A 52 29.41 18.05 24.44
N GLY A 53 28.48 18.80 23.84
CA GLY A 53 28.79 20.05 23.16
C GLY A 53 27.64 21.06 23.24
N MET A 54 27.97 22.35 23.28
CA MET A 54 27.00 23.46 23.27
C MET A 54 27.37 24.45 22.18
N MET A 55 26.41 24.89 21.38
CA MET A 55 26.58 25.95 20.40
C MET A 55 25.96 27.25 20.89
N THR A 56 26.77 28.30 21.00
CA THR A 56 26.32 29.65 21.38
C THR A 56 25.87 30.41 20.14
N GLY A 57 24.63 30.88 20.16
CA GLY A 57 24.07 31.71 19.10
C GLY A 57 24.62 33.14 19.10
N HIS A 58 24.38 33.87 18.02
CA HIS A 58 24.67 35.30 17.91
C HIS A 58 23.44 36.11 18.32
N LEU A 59 23.17 36.20 19.62
CA LEU A 59 21.98 36.84 20.18
C LEU A 59 22.35 38.01 21.11
N ASP A 60 21.66 39.14 21.05
CA ASP A 60 21.74 40.17 22.08
C ASP A 60 20.67 39.89 23.14
N VAL A 61 21.07 39.63 24.38
CA VAL A 61 20.19 39.24 25.49
C VAL A 61 20.49 40.14 26.71
N PRO A 62 19.94 41.37 26.77
CA PRO A 62 20.34 42.36 27.76
C PRO A 62 20.17 41.91 29.22
N ALA A 63 19.16 41.08 29.50
CA ALA A 63 18.94 40.48 30.82
C ALA A 63 20.08 39.55 31.27
N LEU A 64 20.86 39.01 30.33
CA LEU A 64 22.08 38.23 30.56
C LEU A 64 23.36 39.05 30.33
N HIS A 65 23.25 40.38 30.39
CA HIS A 65 24.35 41.34 30.36
C HIS A 65 25.19 41.34 29.07
N THR A 66 24.57 41.07 27.91
CA THR A 66 25.22 41.19 26.59
C THR A 66 25.62 42.62 26.22
N LYS A 67 24.79 43.62 26.57
CA LYS A 67 25.05 45.05 26.29
C LYS A 67 25.32 45.34 24.80
N GLY A 68 24.58 44.72 23.88
CA GLY A 68 24.78 44.88 22.44
C GLY A 68 25.88 44.00 21.84
N LEU A 69 26.54 43.16 22.65
CA LEU A 69 27.44 42.12 22.15
C LEU A 69 26.67 40.82 21.87
N PRO A 70 26.94 40.14 20.74
CA PRO A 70 26.40 38.81 20.52
C PRO A 70 26.76 37.85 21.67
N ALA A 71 25.85 36.97 22.04
CA ALA A 71 26.02 36.02 23.14
C ALA A 71 27.30 35.18 23.00
N SER A 72 27.63 34.75 21.78
CA SER A 72 28.89 34.07 21.45
C SER A 72 30.16 34.88 21.75
N LEU A 73 30.07 36.20 21.89
CA LEU A 73 31.18 37.11 22.23
C LEU A 73 31.12 37.61 23.68
N SER A 74 30.12 37.22 24.46
CA SER A 74 29.89 37.71 25.83
C SER A 74 30.47 36.75 26.88
N PRO A 75 31.49 37.17 27.67
CA PRO A 75 31.98 36.36 28.79
C PRO A 75 30.93 36.10 29.87
N ALA A 76 29.98 37.03 30.06
CA ALA A 76 28.88 36.88 31.00
C ALA A 76 28.01 35.66 30.66
N ILE A 77 27.80 35.39 29.37
CA ILE A 77 27.00 34.25 28.92
C ILE A 77 27.85 32.99 28.81
N VAL A 78 28.99 33.03 28.13
CA VAL A 78 29.72 31.81 27.79
C VAL A 78 30.56 31.29 28.97
N THR A 79 31.16 32.20 29.75
CA THR A 79 31.98 31.82 30.91
C THR A 79 31.19 31.83 32.21
N GLU A 80 30.55 32.95 32.57
CA GLU A 80 29.90 33.04 33.87
C GLU A 80 28.63 32.16 33.92
N LEU A 81 27.69 32.36 32.99
CA LEU A 81 26.45 31.58 32.99
C LEU A 81 26.68 30.11 32.57
N LEU A 82 27.16 29.86 31.34
CA LEU A 82 27.22 28.49 30.81
C LEU A 82 28.28 27.63 31.50
N ARG A 83 29.52 28.13 31.62
CA ARG A 83 30.64 27.33 32.14
C ARG A 83 30.59 27.20 33.67
N LYS A 84 30.39 28.30 34.39
CA LYS A 84 30.48 28.31 35.86
C LYS A 84 29.15 28.03 36.53
N GLU A 85 28.12 28.84 36.26
CA GLU A 85 26.84 28.75 36.96
C GLU A 85 26.07 27.47 36.58
N MET A 86 25.94 27.20 35.28
CA MET A 86 25.29 25.98 34.78
C MET A 86 26.20 24.76 34.78
N GLY A 87 27.51 24.92 35.05
CA GLY A 87 28.46 23.82 35.20
C GLY A 87 28.77 23.03 33.93
N PHE A 88 28.65 23.61 32.74
CA PHE A 88 28.87 22.88 31.49
C PHE A 88 30.35 22.56 31.25
N THR A 89 30.73 21.28 31.26
CA THR A 89 32.12 20.84 31.10
C THR A 89 32.52 20.45 29.67
N GLY A 90 31.56 20.43 28.73
CA GLY A 90 31.81 19.99 27.35
C GLY A 90 32.43 21.04 26.45
N LEU A 91 32.45 20.76 25.13
CA LEU A 91 32.96 21.69 24.13
C LEU A 91 31.96 22.79 23.79
N ILE A 92 32.41 24.04 23.82
CA ILE A 92 31.61 25.18 23.39
C ILE A 92 32.02 25.59 21.97
N PHE A 93 31.03 25.62 21.09
CA PHE A 93 31.13 26.08 19.71
C PHE A 93 30.48 27.44 19.58
N THR A 94 31.06 28.33 18.79
CA THR A 94 30.26 29.43 18.24
C THR A 94 29.32 28.89 17.17
N ASP A 95 28.22 29.59 16.92
CA ASP A 95 27.56 29.52 15.60
C ASP A 95 28.50 30.09 14.50
N ALA A 96 28.07 30.03 13.24
CA ALA A 96 28.90 30.43 12.12
C ALA A 96 29.33 31.91 12.21
N MET A 97 30.62 32.13 12.43
CA MET A 97 31.23 33.46 12.62
C MET A 97 31.19 34.35 11.36
N ALA A 98 30.73 33.82 10.23
CA ALA A 98 30.46 34.56 9.00
C ALA A 98 29.07 35.22 8.98
N MET A 99 28.18 34.89 9.92
CA MET A 99 26.82 35.43 9.99
C MET A 99 26.82 36.92 10.32
N LYS A 100 25.85 37.65 9.78
CA LYS A 100 25.76 39.12 9.93
C LYS A 100 25.59 39.57 11.37
N GLY A 101 24.93 38.78 12.22
CA GLY A 101 24.83 39.07 13.65
C GLY A 101 26.16 39.20 14.39
N VAL A 102 27.28 38.73 13.82
CA VAL A 102 28.61 38.79 14.46
C VAL A 102 29.73 39.31 13.55
N SER A 103 29.60 39.18 12.23
CA SER A 103 30.70 39.40 11.27
C SER A 103 31.29 40.82 11.30
N ASP A 104 30.46 41.80 11.65
CA ASP A 104 30.82 43.22 11.65
C ASP A 104 31.46 43.65 12.99
N GLN A 105 31.54 42.73 13.97
CA GLN A 105 32.22 42.97 15.23
C GLN A 105 33.75 42.93 15.05
N PRO A 106 34.49 43.95 15.53
CA PRO A 106 35.93 43.95 15.44
C PRO A 106 36.53 42.81 16.27
N ASP A 107 37.52 42.13 15.70
CA ASP A 107 38.24 41.01 16.32
C ASP A 107 37.33 39.90 16.87
N ALA A 108 36.18 39.67 16.23
CA ALA A 108 35.16 38.72 16.67
C ALA A 108 35.72 37.34 17.04
N SER A 109 36.70 36.82 16.29
CA SER A 109 37.32 35.53 16.59
C SER A 109 38.14 35.53 17.89
N VAL A 110 38.88 36.61 18.17
CA VAL A 110 39.65 36.76 19.42
C VAL A 110 38.67 36.93 20.59
N ARG A 111 37.64 37.77 20.42
CA ARG A 111 36.59 37.99 21.42
C ARG A 111 35.81 36.73 21.75
N ALA A 112 35.48 35.90 20.76
CA ALA A 112 34.80 34.62 20.98
C ALA A 112 35.64 33.66 21.84
N LEU A 113 36.95 33.57 21.59
CA LEU A 113 37.85 32.74 22.41
C LEU A 113 37.95 33.27 23.85
N LEU A 114 38.09 34.60 24.01
CA LEU A 114 38.10 35.27 25.31
C LEU A 114 36.78 35.07 26.08
N ALA A 115 35.65 35.08 25.38
CA ALA A 115 34.34 34.86 25.98
C ALA A 115 34.18 33.46 26.59
N GLY A 116 34.90 32.46 26.08
CA GLY A 116 34.92 31.11 26.64
C GLY A 116 34.75 29.98 25.61
N ASN A 117 34.46 30.30 24.34
CA ASN A 117 34.29 29.30 23.28
C ASN A 117 35.56 28.50 23.03
N ASP A 118 35.42 27.20 22.79
CA ASP A 118 36.53 26.30 22.50
C ASP A 118 36.80 26.23 20.98
N ILE A 119 35.74 26.19 20.16
CA ILE A 119 35.83 26.06 18.71
C ILE A 119 35.05 27.18 18.01
N LEU A 120 35.71 27.84 17.05
CA LEU A 120 35.09 28.88 16.22
C LEU A 120 34.59 28.25 14.91
N LEU A 121 33.28 28.26 14.68
CA LEU A 121 32.67 27.70 13.47
C LEU A 121 32.67 28.74 12.34
N GLY A 122 33.10 28.34 11.14
CA GLY A 122 32.98 29.12 9.90
C GLY A 122 33.37 30.61 9.96
N PRO A 123 34.63 31.00 10.30
CA PRO A 123 35.07 32.40 10.18
C PRO A 123 34.94 32.94 8.76
N ALA A 124 34.45 34.18 8.60
CA ALA A 124 34.28 34.83 7.29
C ALA A 124 35.56 34.87 6.44
N ASN A 125 36.71 35.05 7.10
CA ASN A 125 38.03 35.01 6.47
C ASN A 125 39.00 34.27 7.40
N LEU A 126 39.17 32.96 7.16
CA LEU A 126 39.98 32.08 8.00
C LEU A 126 41.45 32.55 8.11
N PRO A 127 42.17 32.93 7.03
CA PRO A 127 43.53 33.46 7.14
C PRO A 127 43.63 34.71 8.05
N LYS A 128 42.70 35.67 7.90
CA LYS A 128 42.68 36.89 8.72
C LYS A 128 42.37 36.58 10.18
N ALA A 129 41.37 35.73 10.44
CA ALA A 129 41.01 35.30 11.79
C ALA A 129 42.18 34.57 12.48
N TYR A 130 42.86 33.67 11.76
CA TYR A 130 44.04 32.96 12.26
C TYR A 130 45.18 33.93 12.59
N ALA A 131 45.47 34.89 11.70
CA ALA A 131 46.49 35.90 11.94
C ALA A 131 46.17 36.75 13.19
N ALA A 132 44.92 37.18 13.35
CA ALA A 132 44.46 37.95 14.50
C ALA A 132 44.59 37.17 15.82
N VAL A 133 44.19 35.88 15.83
CA VAL A 133 44.35 35.01 17.01
C VAL A 133 45.84 34.79 17.34
N LYS A 134 46.67 34.57 16.32
CA LYS A 134 48.12 34.42 16.50
C LYS A 134 48.77 35.68 17.07
N GLN A 135 48.37 36.85 16.58
CA GLN A 135 48.84 38.14 17.08
C GLN A 135 48.38 38.37 18.52
N ALA A 136 47.10 38.16 18.82
CA ALA A 136 46.56 38.28 20.18
C ALA A 136 47.23 37.33 21.18
N ALA A 137 47.63 36.13 20.75
CA ALA A 137 48.42 35.21 21.56
C ALA A 137 49.86 35.73 21.80
N ALA A 138 50.51 36.27 20.77
CA ALA A 138 51.86 36.83 20.88
C ALA A 138 51.91 38.08 21.77
N GLU A 139 50.85 38.89 21.77
CA GLU A 139 50.69 40.09 22.60
C GLU A 139 50.21 39.77 24.03
N GLY A 140 49.92 38.51 24.35
CA GLY A 140 49.43 38.08 25.67
C GLY A 140 47.95 38.41 25.94
N ILE A 141 47.23 38.96 24.96
CA ILE A 141 45.78 39.21 25.02
C ILE A 141 45.02 37.88 25.20
N LEU A 142 45.46 36.83 24.49
CA LEU A 142 45.02 35.45 24.71
C LEU A 142 46.10 34.70 25.51
N PRO A 143 45.93 34.47 26.82
CA PRO A 143 46.94 33.78 27.63
C PRO A 143 47.20 32.36 27.11
N SER A 144 48.46 31.94 27.04
CA SER A 144 48.83 30.61 26.54
C SER A 144 48.15 29.47 27.31
N ALA A 145 48.00 29.61 28.63
CA ALA A 145 47.32 28.63 29.47
C ALA A 145 45.83 28.46 29.10
N MET A 146 45.15 29.55 28.73
CA MET A 146 43.75 29.51 28.26
C MET A 146 43.65 28.75 26.93
N LEU A 147 44.57 29.00 25.99
CA LEU A 147 44.60 28.30 24.71
C LEU A 147 44.93 26.82 24.90
N GLU A 148 45.88 26.49 25.77
CA GLU A 148 46.23 25.10 26.08
C GLU A 148 45.04 24.34 26.66
N GLU A 149 44.29 24.94 27.58
CA GLU A 149 43.11 24.31 28.16
C GLU A 149 42.03 24.02 27.10
N LYS A 150 41.74 24.98 26.23
CA LYS A 150 40.78 24.81 25.12
C LYS A 150 41.23 23.70 24.17
N VAL A 151 42.50 23.71 23.74
CA VAL A 151 43.06 22.67 22.88
C VAL A 151 43.04 21.30 23.56
N ARG A 152 43.35 21.23 24.85
CA ARG A 152 43.28 19.98 25.62
C ARG A 152 41.87 19.41 25.64
N ARG A 153 40.82 20.23 25.83
CA ARG A 153 39.42 19.77 25.74
C ARG A 153 39.12 19.21 24.35
N ILE A 154 39.51 19.92 23.29
CA ILE A 154 39.28 19.48 21.91
C ILE A 154 39.96 18.11 21.66
N LEU A 155 41.21 17.96 22.08
CA LEU A 155 41.96 16.72 21.93
C LEU A 155 41.36 15.59 22.78
N ALA A 156 40.91 15.88 24.01
CA ALA A 156 40.23 14.91 24.87
C ALA A 156 38.96 14.38 24.20
N TYR A 157 38.12 15.24 23.61
CA TYR A 157 36.93 14.80 22.88
C TYR A 157 37.27 14.01 21.61
N LYS A 158 38.30 14.41 20.86
CA LYS A 158 38.79 13.61 19.72
C LYS A 158 39.22 12.21 20.16
N TYR A 159 39.92 12.10 21.29
CA TYR A 159 40.33 10.83 21.88
C TYR A 159 39.14 9.99 22.36
N ILE A 160 38.19 10.61 23.07
CA ILE A 160 36.94 9.94 23.52
C ILE A 160 36.14 9.38 22.33
N LEU A 161 36.15 10.07 21.19
CA LEU A 161 35.49 9.65 19.96
C LEU A 161 36.32 8.64 19.13
N GLY A 162 37.50 8.22 19.60
CA GLY A 162 38.38 7.26 18.92
C GLY A 162 39.04 7.81 17.65
N LEU A 163 39.15 9.13 17.50
CA LEU A 163 39.75 9.78 16.33
C LEU A 163 41.28 9.79 16.35
N ASP A 164 41.90 9.24 17.40
CA ASP A 164 43.33 8.93 17.44
C ASP A 164 43.69 7.74 16.54
N THR A 165 42.69 6.94 16.12
CA THR A 165 42.84 5.89 15.11
C THR A 165 41.89 6.12 13.93
N ILE A 166 42.43 6.44 12.76
CA ILE A 166 41.62 6.66 11.57
C ILE A 166 41.21 5.31 10.96
N THR A 167 39.92 4.97 11.08
CA THR A 167 39.35 3.83 10.35
C THR A 167 38.96 4.28 8.94
N ALA A 168 39.40 3.54 7.92
CA ALA A 168 39.02 3.84 6.54
C ALA A 168 37.50 3.72 6.35
N VAL A 169 36.88 4.74 5.76
CA VAL A 169 35.46 4.74 5.46
C VAL A 169 35.21 3.91 4.21
N ASP A 170 34.34 2.89 4.30
CA ASP A 170 33.85 2.16 3.13
C ASP A 170 32.80 3.01 2.39
N HIS A 171 33.29 3.90 1.54
CA HIS A 171 32.47 4.81 0.74
C HIS A 171 31.47 4.07 -0.16
N ALA A 172 31.73 2.82 -0.56
CA ALA A 172 30.83 2.04 -1.41
C ALA A 172 29.55 1.63 -0.67
N ARG A 173 29.58 1.53 0.67
CA ARG A 173 28.45 1.07 1.49
C ARG A 173 27.77 2.17 2.31
N VAL A 174 28.29 3.40 2.33
CA VAL A 174 27.70 4.51 3.12
C VAL A 174 26.22 4.69 2.78
N HIS A 175 25.88 4.72 1.49
CA HIS A 175 24.49 4.95 1.07
C HIS A 175 23.54 3.86 1.59
N SER A 176 23.86 2.58 1.40
CA SER A 176 22.98 1.48 1.85
C SER A 176 22.95 1.29 3.36
N ARG A 177 23.99 1.73 4.09
CA ARG A 177 24.00 1.74 5.55
C ARG A 177 23.12 2.85 6.14
N VAL A 178 23.15 4.04 5.55
CA VAL A 178 22.34 5.19 5.99
C VAL A 178 20.88 5.00 5.59
N ASN A 179 20.63 4.60 4.34
CA ASN A 179 19.29 4.38 3.78
C ASN A 179 18.90 2.90 3.84
N SER A 180 19.08 2.28 5.01
CA SER A 180 18.69 0.88 5.23
C SER A 180 17.15 0.74 5.32
N PRO A 181 16.58 -0.44 5.02
CA PRO A 181 15.15 -0.69 5.21
C PRO A 181 14.68 -0.37 6.65
N ARG A 182 15.50 -0.69 7.65
CA ARG A 182 15.22 -0.33 9.05
C ARG A 182 15.15 1.19 9.28
N ALA A 183 16.01 1.98 8.62
CA ALA A 183 15.97 3.43 8.73
C ALA A 183 14.69 4.00 8.11
N GLU A 184 14.31 3.51 6.93
CA GLU A 184 13.04 3.88 6.28
C GLU A 184 11.83 3.49 7.15
N TRP A 185 11.83 2.29 7.71
CA TRP A 185 10.79 1.83 8.63
C TRP A 185 10.68 2.71 9.88
N VAL A 186 11.80 3.06 10.53
CA VAL A 186 11.81 4.00 11.66
C VAL A 186 11.21 5.35 11.25
N GLN A 187 11.56 5.87 10.08
CA GLN A 187 10.99 7.12 9.57
C GLN A 187 9.46 7.02 9.39
N ARG A 188 8.96 5.95 8.76
CA ARG A 188 7.50 5.74 8.60
C ARG A 188 6.80 5.61 9.96
N ARG A 189 7.38 4.86 10.89
CA ARG A 189 6.87 4.69 12.26
C ARG A 189 6.78 6.00 13.04
N ILE A 190 7.73 6.90 12.86
CA ILE A 190 7.67 8.24 13.46
C ILE A 190 6.41 8.95 12.97
N TYR A 191 6.15 8.97 11.66
CA TYR A 191 4.96 9.63 11.11
C TYR A 191 3.64 8.93 11.47
N ASP A 192 3.61 7.59 11.48
CA ASP A 192 2.45 6.81 11.92
C ASP A 192 2.02 7.19 13.35
N LYS A 193 2.99 7.53 14.22
CA LYS A 193 2.75 7.95 15.59
C LYS A 193 2.57 9.47 15.76
N ALA A 194 3.13 10.26 14.85
CA ALA A 194 3.09 11.72 14.93
C ALA A 194 1.77 12.31 14.43
N ILE A 195 1.17 11.75 13.37
CA ILE A 195 -0.04 12.30 12.77
C ILE A 195 -1.14 12.47 13.82
N THR A 196 -1.72 13.65 13.84
CA THR A 196 -2.65 14.08 14.89
C THR A 196 -3.99 14.45 14.28
N LEU A 197 -5.04 13.77 14.71
CA LEU A 197 -6.42 14.12 14.40
C LEU A 197 -6.91 15.17 15.39
N LEU A 198 -7.23 16.38 14.92
CA LEU A 198 -7.67 17.48 15.77
C LEU A 198 -9.19 17.60 15.82
N LYS A 199 -9.87 17.17 14.76
CA LYS A 199 -11.33 17.20 14.66
C LYS A 199 -11.84 15.96 13.93
N ASN A 200 -12.99 15.42 14.38
CA ASN A 200 -13.59 14.23 13.78
C ASN A 200 -15.12 14.17 13.97
N ASP A 201 -15.84 15.02 13.26
CA ASP A 201 -17.29 15.10 13.38
C ASP A 201 -17.97 13.84 12.84
N ALA A 202 -18.92 13.33 13.64
CA ALA A 202 -19.66 12.09 13.35
C ALA A 202 -18.76 10.90 13.01
N ASP A 203 -17.59 10.81 13.66
CA ASP A 203 -16.60 9.75 13.48
C ASP A 203 -16.23 9.51 11.99
N LEU A 204 -16.04 10.60 11.22
CA LEU A 204 -15.69 10.53 9.80
C LEU A 204 -14.42 9.71 9.54
N VAL A 205 -13.40 9.85 10.39
CA VAL A 205 -12.13 9.13 10.31
C VAL A 205 -12.10 8.00 11.36
N PRO A 206 -11.86 6.73 10.98
CA PRO A 206 -11.60 6.28 9.60
C PRO A 206 -12.86 6.29 8.71
N VAL A 207 -12.69 6.62 7.43
CA VAL A 207 -13.80 6.71 6.46
C VAL A 207 -14.46 5.35 6.23
N LYS A 208 -15.79 5.28 6.42
CA LYS A 208 -16.64 4.08 6.28
C LYS A 208 -17.72 4.28 5.21
N GLY A 209 -18.48 3.22 4.88
CA GLY A 209 -19.56 3.31 3.91
C GLY A 209 -19.08 3.65 2.50
N LEU A 210 -17.96 3.05 2.08
CA LEU A 210 -17.30 3.31 0.80
C LEU A 210 -18.21 3.03 -0.41
N ASP A 211 -19.21 2.16 -0.23
CA ASP A 211 -20.24 1.84 -1.22
C ASP A 211 -21.26 2.97 -1.44
N ARG A 212 -21.30 3.96 -0.55
CA ARG A 212 -22.27 5.06 -0.56
C ARG A 212 -21.63 6.43 -0.79
N LEU A 213 -20.30 6.49 -0.82
CA LEU A 213 -19.54 7.73 -0.93
C LEU A 213 -18.86 7.82 -2.29
N ARG A 214 -19.09 8.94 -2.98
CA ARG A 214 -18.20 9.43 -4.03
C ARG A 214 -17.15 10.33 -3.40
N ILE A 215 -15.88 9.93 -3.48
CA ILE A 215 -14.78 10.61 -2.80
C ILE A 215 -13.88 11.31 -3.82
N ALA A 216 -13.56 12.57 -3.56
CA ALA A 216 -12.54 13.31 -4.31
C ALA A 216 -11.42 13.77 -3.39
N SER A 217 -10.17 13.54 -3.79
CA SER A 217 -8.99 14.15 -3.19
C SER A 217 -8.56 15.36 -4.00
N VAL A 218 -8.42 16.51 -3.33
CA VAL A 218 -7.94 17.76 -3.92
C VAL A 218 -6.62 18.12 -3.23
N ALA A 219 -5.50 17.98 -3.93
CA ALA A 219 -4.17 18.24 -3.39
C ALA A 219 -3.61 19.56 -3.95
N ILE A 220 -3.46 20.55 -3.08
CA ILE A 220 -2.94 21.90 -3.42
C ILE A 220 -1.48 21.96 -2.97
N GLY A 221 -0.60 22.48 -3.85
CA GLY A 221 0.84 22.51 -3.62
C GLY A 221 1.56 21.18 -3.89
N ALA A 222 0.83 20.14 -4.31
CA ALA A 222 1.38 18.85 -4.66
C ALA A 222 1.45 18.62 -6.17
N ARG A 223 2.39 17.79 -6.58
CA ARG A 223 2.52 17.28 -7.96
C ARG A 223 1.47 16.19 -8.24
N LYS A 224 1.05 16.08 -9.51
CA LYS A 224 0.18 14.99 -9.97
C LYS A 224 0.85 13.64 -9.73
N GLY A 225 0.10 12.67 -9.19
CA GLY A 225 0.63 11.36 -8.82
C GLY A 225 1.44 11.36 -7.53
N ASN A 226 1.16 12.28 -6.59
CA ASN A 226 1.80 12.32 -5.28
C ASN A 226 1.50 11.06 -4.44
N PRO A 227 2.39 10.70 -3.48
CA PRO A 227 2.21 9.55 -2.60
C PRO A 227 0.88 9.54 -1.84
N PHE A 228 0.42 10.70 -1.34
CA PHE A 228 -0.84 10.78 -0.59
C PHE A 228 -2.02 10.27 -1.43
N GLN A 229 -2.23 10.83 -2.62
CA GLN A 229 -3.32 10.43 -3.52
C GLN A 229 -3.18 9.00 -4.04
N HIS A 230 -1.96 8.52 -4.28
CA HIS A 230 -1.73 7.12 -4.64
C HIS A 230 -2.20 6.18 -3.53
N TYR A 231 -1.82 6.44 -2.27
CA TYR A 231 -2.23 5.61 -1.14
C TYR A 231 -3.72 5.73 -0.78
N LEU A 232 -4.37 6.89 -1.00
CA LEU A 232 -5.83 6.98 -0.85
C LEU A 232 -6.56 5.98 -1.78
N ARG A 233 -6.09 5.85 -3.02
CA ARG A 233 -6.68 4.91 -4.02
C ARG A 233 -6.44 3.44 -3.68
N LYS A 234 -5.50 3.13 -2.78
CA LYS A 234 -5.37 1.77 -2.24
C LYS A 234 -6.57 1.37 -1.37
N TYR A 235 -7.34 2.32 -0.83
CA TYR A 235 -8.46 2.03 0.07
C TYR A 235 -9.85 2.16 -0.55
N ALA A 236 -10.05 3.09 -1.49
CA ALA A 236 -11.36 3.40 -2.06
C ALA A 236 -11.25 3.95 -3.48
N ASP A 237 -12.40 4.10 -4.15
CA ASP A 237 -12.47 4.82 -5.42
C ASP A 237 -12.40 6.32 -5.15
N VAL A 238 -11.20 6.88 -5.30
CA VAL A 238 -10.91 8.29 -5.01
C VAL A 238 -10.49 8.99 -6.30
N ALA A 239 -11.33 9.91 -6.75
CA ALA A 239 -10.97 10.81 -7.84
C ALA A 239 -9.91 11.80 -7.38
N THR A 240 -8.85 12.00 -8.17
CA THR A 240 -7.70 12.82 -7.76
C THR A 240 -7.61 14.10 -8.59
N PHE A 241 -7.49 15.22 -7.90
CA PHE A 241 -7.31 16.55 -8.50
C PHE A 241 -6.08 17.22 -7.89
N THR A 242 -5.27 17.88 -8.73
CA THR A 242 -4.09 18.65 -8.31
C THR A 242 -4.15 20.07 -8.90
N PRO A 243 -5.08 20.92 -8.45
CA PRO A 243 -5.22 22.28 -8.94
C PRO A 243 -4.01 23.13 -8.51
N SER A 244 -3.76 24.21 -9.25
CA SER A 244 -2.64 25.12 -8.96
C SER A 244 -2.84 25.94 -7.68
N SER A 245 -4.08 26.15 -7.22
CA SER A 245 -4.41 26.89 -6.00
C SER A 245 -5.80 26.51 -5.45
N ALA A 246 -6.15 26.99 -4.26
CA ALA A 246 -7.47 26.81 -3.67
C ALA A 246 -8.56 27.55 -4.47
N ALA A 247 -8.26 28.73 -4.98
CA ALA A 247 -9.14 29.47 -5.88
C ALA A 247 -9.41 28.74 -7.20
N ALA A 248 -8.42 28.01 -7.73
CA ALA A 248 -8.65 27.13 -8.87
C ALA A 248 -9.58 25.96 -8.50
N ALA A 249 -9.35 25.32 -7.34
CA ALA A 249 -10.20 24.25 -6.83
C ALA A 249 -11.66 24.69 -6.60
N ALA A 250 -11.88 25.85 -5.99
CA ALA A 250 -13.21 26.39 -5.67
C ALA A 250 -14.09 26.66 -6.91
N ARG A 251 -13.48 26.77 -8.09
CA ARG A 251 -14.16 26.96 -9.38
C ARG A 251 -14.43 25.64 -10.13
N MET A 252 -14.00 24.50 -9.61
CA MET A 252 -14.20 23.20 -10.27
C MET A 252 -15.62 22.69 -10.03
N GLU A 253 -16.47 22.77 -11.05
CA GLU A 253 -17.86 22.26 -10.99
C GLU A 253 -17.91 20.74 -10.80
N GLU A 254 -16.92 20.01 -11.30
CA GLU A 254 -16.80 18.55 -11.16
C GLU A 254 -16.84 18.08 -9.69
N LEU A 255 -16.34 18.92 -8.76
CA LEU A 255 -16.32 18.62 -7.33
C LEU A 255 -17.74 18.53 -6.72
N GLN A 256 -18.76 19.10 -7.39
CA GLN A 256 -20.15 19.02 -6.95
C GLN A 256 -20.70 17.59 -7.00
N GLY A 257 -20.12 16.72 -7.83
CA GLY A 257 -20.55 15.32 -7.95
C GLY A 257 -20.11 14.40 -6.82
N TYR A 258 -19.32 14.89 -5.87
CA TYR A 258 -18.74 14.09 -4.78
C TYR A 258 -19.44 14.37 -3.44
N ASP A 259 -19.48 13.36 -2.58
CA ASP A 259 -20.10 13.40 -1.25
C ASP A 259 -19.07 13.80 -0.17
N LEU A 260 -17.83 13.38 -0.35
CA LEU A 260 -16.70 13.66 0.55
C LEU A 260 -15.53 14.26 -0.24
N LEU A 261 -15.06 15.43 0.22
CA LEU A 261 -13.79 16.01 -0.23
C LEU A 261 -12.69 15.71 0.78
N ILE A 262 -11.56 15.18 0.31
CA ILE A 262 -10.31 15.06 1.05
C ILE A 262 -9.38 16.17 0.53
N LEU A 263 -9.38 17.31 1.20
CA LEU A 263 -8.57 18.45 0.85
C LEU A 263 -7.20 18.32 1.53
N SER A 264 -6.11 18.44 0.79
CA SER A 264 -4.76 18.39 1.36
C SER A 264 -3.91 19.57 0.92
N LEU A 265 -3.23 20.21 1.87
CA LEU A 265 -2.38 21.37 1.65
C LEU A 265 -0.91 20.98 1.85
N HIS A 266 -0.10 21.13 0.81
CA HIS A 266 1.32 20.74 0.78
C HIS A 266 2.18 21.99 0.60
N SER A 267 2.42 22.73 1.67
CA SER A 267 3.10 24.03 1.66
C SER A 267 3.51 24.45 3.07
N ASP A 268 4.58 25.24 3.21
CA ASP A 268 4.95 25.84 4.49
C ASP A 268 3.98 26.95 4.92
N HIS A 269 3.20 27.48 3.98
CA HIS A 269 2.26 28.58 4.19
C HIS A 269 0.89 28.29 3.56
N ILE A 270 -0.18 28.59 4.31
CA ILE A 270 -1.57 28.47 3.86
C ILE A 270 -2.08 29.85 3.45
N GLY A 271 -2.43 30.00 2.17
CA GLY A 271 -3.14 31.16 1.61
C GLY A 271 -4.56 30.80 1.15
N GLU A 272 -5.29 31.79 0.62
CA GLU A 272 -6.62 31.58 0.00
C GLU A 272 -7.64 30.90 0.93
N VAL A 273 -7.64 31.29 2.22
CA VAL A 273 -8.49 30.68 3.26
C VAL A 273 -9.99 30.82 2.96
N ALA A 274 -10.41 31.92 2.34
CA ALA A 274 -11.80 32.14 1.96
C ALA A 274 -12.26 31.12 0.91
N GLU A 275 -11.40 30.78 -0.05
CA GLU A 275 -11.68 29.78 -1.07
C GLU A 275 -11.66 28.36 -0.51
N LEU A 276 -10.78 28.08 0.46
CA LEU A 276 -10.81 26.84 1.24
C LEU A 276 -12.13 26.72 2.02
N GLN A 277 -12.59 27.81 2.64
CA GLN A 277 -13.89 27.85 3.33
C GLN A 277 -15.04 27.59 2.38
N GLN A 278 -15.03 28.21 1.20
CA GLN A 278 -16.06 28.01 0.17
C GLN A 278 -16.15 26.54 -0.26
N LEU A 279 -15.03 25.82 -0.33
CA LEU A 279 -15.02 24.39 -0.62
C LEU A 279 -15.61 23.58 0.54
N ALA A 280 -15.15 23.85 1.76
CA ALA A 280 -15.56 23.16 2.98
C ALA A 280 -17.06 23.35 3.28
N SER A 281 -17.59 24.56 3.10
CA SER A 281 -19.00 24.87 3.41
C SER A 281 -20.00 24.22 2.44
N ARG A 282 -19.53 23.78 1.25
CA ARG A 282 -20.38 23.17 0.21
C ARG A 282 -20.48 21.66 0.32
N LYS A 283 -19.47 21.02 0.91
CA LYS A 283 -19.30 19.56 0.89
C LYS A 283 -18.69 19.08 2.19
N LYS A 284 -19.09 17.89 2.64
CA LYS A 284 -18.42 17.23 3.77
C LYS A 284 -16.93 17.11 3.44
N THR A 285 -16.08 17.72 4.27
CA THR A 285 -14.65 17.88 3.96
C THR A 285 -13.77 17.38 5.09
N ALA A 286 -12.80 16.54 4.77
CA ALA A 286 -11.66 16.23 5.62
C ALA A 286 -10.45 17.04 5.11
N LEU A 287 -9.86 17.87 5.98
CA LEU A 287 -8.67 18.66 5.67
C LEU A 287 -7.43 17.99 6.26
N VAL A 288 -6.40 17.80 5.42
CA VAL A 288 -5.09 17.28 5.82
C VAL A 288 -4.02 18.34 5.59
N LEU A 289 -3.29 18.67 6.65
CA LEU A 289 -2.27 19.70 6.65
C LEU A 289 -0.87 19.07 6.63
N PHE A 290 -0.23 19.08 5.47
CA PHE A 290 1.20 18.78 5.32
C PHE A 290 2.00 20.09 5.47
N THR A 291 1.82 20.72 6.63
CA THR A 291 2.31 22.06 6.94
C THR A 291 2.78 22.12 8.40
N PRO A 292 3.65 23.10 8.78
CA PRO A 292 4.00 23.31 10.17
C PRO A 292 2.78 23.68 11.05
N PRO A 293 2.75 23.30 12.35
CA PRO A 293 1.62 23.57 13.25
C PRO A 293 1.17 25.03 13.34
N ALA A 294 2.09 25.99 13.16
CA ALA A 294 1.77 27.42 13.16
C ALA A 294 0.71 27.79 12.10
N GLN A 295 0.60 27.02 11.02
CA GLN A 295 -0.40 27.20 9.97
C GLN A 295 -1.82 26.78 10.39
N LEU A 296 -2.04 26.27 11.61
CA LEU A 296 -3.38 26.08 12.16
C LEU A 296 -4.11 27.40 12.42
N SER A 297 -3.37 28.49 12.69
CA SER A 297 -3.96 29.80 12.99
C SER A 297 -4.94 30.29 11.92
N PRO A 298 -4.57 30.35 10.62
CA PRO A 298 -5.52 30.70 9.55
C PRO A 298 -6.64 29.68 9.35
N ILE A 299 -6.45 28.41 9.72
CA ILE A 299 -7.47 27.36 9.57
C ILE A 299 -8.58 27.46 10.63
N ARG A 300 -8.33 28.15 11.75
CA ARG A 300 -9.36 28.35 12.80
C ARG A 300 -10.65 28.96 12.26
N THR A 301 -10.57 29.84 11.27
CA THR A 301 -11.76 30.50 10.71
C THR A 301 -12.64 29.57 9.87
N ILE A 302 -12.11 28.42 9.45
CA ILE A 302 -12.83 27.44 8.64
C ILE A 302 -13.15 26.15 9.39
N ASP A 303 -12.68 25.99 10.65
CA ASP A 303 -12.84 24.74 11.40
C ASP A 303 -14.30 24.28 11.47
N ALA A 304 -15.23 25.20 11.70
CA ALA A 304 -16.66 24.90 11.79
C ALA A 304 -17.25 24.25 10.52
N ASP A 305 -16.64 24.48 9.35
CA ASP A 305 -17.06 23.91 8.06
C ASP A 305 -16.39 22.56 7.77
N LEU A 306 -15.40 22.14 8.56
CA LEU A 306 -14.67 20.89 8.39
C LEU A 306 -15.34 19.75 9.16
N ALA A 307 -15.46 18.59 8.53
CA ALA A 307 -15.88 17.37 9.19
C ALA A 307 -14.72 16.60 9.83
N ALA A 308 -13.49 16.79 9.34
CA ALA A 308 -12.29 16.30 10.00
C ALA A 308 -11.09 17.21 9.70
N LEU A 309 -10.16 17.29 10.65
CA LEU A 309 -8.91 18.05 10.53
C LEU A 309 -7.74 17.19 11.01
N LEU A 310 -6.80 16.90 10.12
CA LEU A 310 -5.59 16.13 10.41
C LEU A 310 -4.34 16.99 10.21
N MET A 311 -3.45 16.97 11.20
CA MET A 311 -2.09 17.48 11.09
C MET A 311 -1.13 16.35 10.72
N ALA A 312 -0.51 16.47 9.54
CA ALA A 312 0.52 15.57 9.04
C ALA A 312 1.94 16.16 9.09
N TYR A 313 2.06 17.46 9.45
CA TYR A 313 3.28 18.19 9.83
C TYR A 313 4.30 18.47 8.71
N ASP A 314 4.52 17.55 7.79
CA ASP A 314 5.60 17.62 6.80
C ASP A 314 5.11 17.09 5.44
N THR A 315 5.70 17.57 4.34
CA THR A 315 5.45 17.13 2.97
C THR A 315 6.22 15.88 2.56
N THR A 316 7.02 15.28 3.46
CA THR A 316 7.75 14.04 3.18
C THR A 316 6.84 12.91 2.71
N GLU A 317 7.40 12.00 1.92
CA GLU A 317 6.67 10.82 1.42
C GLU A 317 6.11 9.97 2.57
N ALA A 318 6.88 9.78 3.65
CA ALA A 318 6.43 9.04 4.82
C ALA A 318 5.19 9.68 5.47
N ALA A 319 5.19 11.00 5.67
CA ALA A 319 4.03 11.73 6.21
C ALA A 319 2.78 11.56 5.32
N GLN A 320 2.96 11.69 4.01
CA GLN A 320 1.89 11.52 3.02
C GLN A 320 1.29 10.11 3.03
N ILE A 321 2.15 9.09 3.05
CA ILE A 321 1.72 7.69 3.12
C ILE A 321 0.93 7.46 4.41
N SER A 322 1.50 7.81 5.57
CA SER A 322 0.87 7.59 6.87
C SER A 322 -0.47 8.33 7.00
N ALA A 323 -0.59 9.57 6.49
CA ALA A 323 -1.84 10.33 6.53
C ALA A 323 -2.94 9.71 5.65
N ALA A 324 -2.59 9.20 4.46
CA ALA A 324 -3.54 8.50 3.60
C ALA A 324 -4.05 7.21 4.28
N GLN A 325 -3.15 6.45 4.91
CA GLN A 325 -3.52 5.24 5.66
C GLN A 325 -4.41 5.56 6.86
N ALA A 326 -4.10 6.63 7.60
CA ALA A 326 -4.86 7.04 8.77
C ALA A 326 -6.31 7.41 8.44
N LEU A 327 -6.54 8.14 7.34
CA LEU A 327 -7.87 8.53 6.88
C LEU A 327 -8.80 7.34 6.67
N PHE A 328 -8.27 6.21 6.20
CA PHE A 328 -9.04 4.99 5.97
C PHE A 328 -8.84 3.91 7.04
N GLY A 329 -8.12 4.22 8.13
CA GLY A 329 -7.91 3.30 9.25
C GLY A 329 -7.00 2.12 8.95
N GLY A 330 -6.05 2.27 8.01
CA GLY A 330 -4.94 1.33 7.85
C GLY A 330 -3.91 1.42 8.98
N ILE A 331 -3.83 2.59 9.63
CA ILE A 331 -3.12 2.81 10.89
C ILE A 331 -4.06 3.45 11.92
N ALA A 332 -3.77 3.23 13.20
CA ALA A 332 -4.44 3.90 14.31
C ALA A 332 -3.73 5.24 14.60
N LEU A 333 -4.51 6.30 14.82
CA LEU A 333 -4.00 7.60 15.22
C LEU A 333 -3.90 7.69 16.75
N ALA A 334 -2.77 8.20 17.22
CA ALA A 334 -2.52 8.50 18.63
C ALA A 334 -1.63 9.75 18.82
N GLY A 335 -1.37 10.50 17.75
CA GLY A 335 -0.56 11.71 17.81
C GLY A 335 -1.20 12.79 18.68
N ARG A 336 -0.37 13.69 19.18
CA ARG A 336 -0.76 14.85 19.99
C ARG A 336 -0.05 16.09 19.47
N LEU A 337 -0.75 17.22 19.48
CA LEU A 337 -0.20 18.49 19.05
C LEU A 337 0.94 18.91 20.01
N PRO A 338 2.15 19.22 19.50
CA PRO A 338 3.29 19.54 20.37
C PRO A 338 3.35 21.02 20.79
N VAL A 339 2.41 21.84 20.32
CA VAL A 339 2.38 23.29 20.57
C VAL A 339 0.94 23.77 20.72
N THR A 340 0.73 24.91 21.36
CA THR A 340 -0.58 25.57 21.40
C THR A 340 -0.71 26.56 20.23
N VAL A 341 -1.79 26.48 19.46
CA VAL A 341 -2.12 27.43 18.37
C VAL A 341 -3.58 27.85 18.46
N GLY A 342 -3.83 29.02 19.03
CA GLY A 342 -5.18 29.49 19.32
C GLY A 342 -5.89 28.54 20.31
N ASP A 343 -7.02 27.99 19.91
CA ASP A 343 -7.82 27.08 20.76
C ASP A 343 -7.32 25.62 20.69
N TYR A 344 -6.44 25.30 19.75
CA TYR A 344 -5.77 24.00 19.69
C TYR A 344 -4.63 23.98 20.71
N THR A 345 -4.92 23.46 21.89
CA THR A 345 -3.92 23.39 22.98
C THR A 345 -2.90 22.28 22.75
N GLU A 346 -1.69 22.47 23.26
CA GLU A 346 -0.68 21.41 23.35
C GLU A 346 -1.30 20.16 24.00
N GLY A 347 -0.97 18.98 23.46
CA GLY A 347 -1.53 17.71 23.93
C GLY A 347 -2.91 17.39 23.34
N THR A 348 -3.48 18.23 22.47
CA THR A 348 -4.73 17.90 21.75
C THR A 348 -4.50 16.81 20.71
N GLY A 349 -5.38 15.81 20.66
CA GLY A 349 -5.43 14.79 19.61
C GLY A 349 -6.50 13.74 19.90
N ILE A 350 -7.13 13.23 18.84
CA ILE A 350 -8.21 12.23 18.88
C ILE A 350 -7.65 10.86 18.47
N ASP A 351 -7.87 9.86 19.32
CA ASP A 351 -7.43 8.49 19.04
C ASP A 351 -8.38 7.79 18.07
N THR A 352 -7.83 6.95 17.19
CA THR A 352 -8.62 6.07 16.31
C THR A 352 -8.15 4.62 16.42
N ARG A 353 -8.87 3.70 15.77
CA ARG A 353 -8.52 2.28 15.72
C ARG A 353 -8.15 1.88 14.28
N LYS A 354 -7.19 0.97 14.15
CA LYS A 354 -6.90 0.29 12.90
C LYS A 354 -8.07 -0.65 12.57
N VAL A 355 -8.63 -0.51 11.36
CA VAL A 355 -9.78 -1.29 10.87
C VAL A 355 -9.59 -1.86 9.46
N ARG A 356 -8.51 -1.48 8.76
CA ARG A 356 -8.15 -1.97 7.42
C ARG A 356 -6.69 -2.44 7.38
N LEU A 357 -6.30 -3.02 6.25
CA LEU A 357 -4.89 -3.33 5.98
C LEU A 357 -4.06 -2.05 6.10
N GLY A 358 -2.95 -2.12 6.85
CA GLY A 358 -1.88 -1.12 6.78
C GLY A 358 -0.87 -1.48 5.70
N TYR A 359 0.05 -0.57 5.39
CA TYR A 359 1.10 -0.71 4.39
C TYR A 359 2.41 -0.21 5.00
N SER A 360 3.36 -1.10 5.22
CA SER A 360 4.66 -0.79 5.82
C SER A 360 5.73 -1.73 5.28
N LEU A 361 6.95 -1.58 5.78
CA LEU A 361 8.02 -2.52 5.48
C LEU A 361 7.89 -3.80 6.34
N PRO A 362 8.53 -4.92 5.95
CA PRO A 362 8.57 -6.16 6.74
C PRO A 362 8.97 -5.99 8.21
N GLU A 363 9.77 -4.97 8.53
CA GLU A 363 10.21 -4.68 9.88
C GLU A 363 9.05 -4.39 10.83
N GLU A 364 7.89 -3.94 10.33
CA GLU A 364 6.69 -3.69 11.15
C GLU A 364 6.21 -4.95 11.87
N VAL A 365 6.39 -6.11 11.25
CA VAL A 365 5.97 -7.43 11.78
C VAL A 365 7.17 -8.27 12.20
N GLY A 366 8.32 -7.63 12.45
CA GLY A 366 9.54 -8.29 12.93
C GLY A 366 10.30 -9.12 11.88
N ILE A 367 10.02 -8.93 10.59
CA ILE A 367 10.74 -9.61 9.50
C ILE A 367 11.77 -8.63 8.93
N ALA A 368 13.03 -9.05 8.80
CA ALA A 368 14.02 -8.25 8.09
C ALA A 368 13.75 -8.26 6.58
N SER A 369 13.72 -7.09 5.94
CA SER A 369 13.45 -6.94 4.50
C SER A 369 14.33 -7.84 3.63
N GLU A 370 15.59 -8.06 4.03
CA GLU A 370 16.55 -8.87 3.29
C GLU A 370 16.13 -10.34 3.17
N ARG A 371 15.31 -10.85 4.10
CA ARG A 371 14.79 -12.23 4.04
C ARG A 371 13.82 -12.43 2.89
N LEU A 372 13.24 -11.37 2.35
CA LEU A 372 12.31 -11.42 1.22
C LEU A 372 13.01 -11.24 -0.14
N ASN A 373 14.33 -10.96 -0.16
CA ASN A 373 15.07 -10.70 -1.41
C ASN A 373 15.02 -11.86 -2.41
N ARG A 374 14.92 -13.11 -1.92
CA ARG A 374 14.88 -14.29 -2.79
C ARG A 374 13.58 -14.39 -3.60
N ILE A 375 12.49 -13.79 -3.12
CA ILE A 375 11.20 -13.73 -3.84
C ILE A 375 11.37 -13.01 -5.18
N GLU A 376 12.07 -11.87 -5.17
CA GLU A 376 12.36 -11.11 -6.39
C GLU A 376 13.18 -11.94 -7.39
N GLN A 377 14.18 -12.69 -6.91
CA GLN A 377 14.99 -13.54 -7.78
C GLN A 377 14.17 -14.62 -8.48
N ILE A 378 13.24 -15.25 -7.76
CA ILE A 378 12.32 -16.28 -8.31
C ILE A 378 11.33 -15.64 -9.29
N ALA A 379 10.79 -14.46 -8.97
CA ALA A 379 9.87 -13.73 -9.85
C ALA A 379 10.54 -13.38 -11.19
N LEU A 380 11.76 -12.84 -11.15
CA LEU A 380 12.55 -12.51 -12.33
C LEU A 380 13.05 -13.74 -13.09
N GLU A 381 13.28 -14.88 -12.41
CA GLU A 381 13.56 -16.16 -13.08
C GLU A 381 12.39 -16.59 -13.97
N GLY A 382 11.15 -16.50 -13.47
CA GLY A 382 9.96 -16.82 -14.25
C GLY A 382 9.84 -15.97 -15.53
N ILE A 383 10.19 -14.68 -15.46
CA ILE A 383 10.23 -13.78 -16.62
C ILE A 383 11.33 -14.21 -17.60
N ARG A 384 12.57 -14.41 -17.12
CA ARG A 384 13.70 -14.85 -17.96
C ARG A 384 13.43 -16.18 -18.67
N GLN A 385 12.69 -17.09 -18.03
CA GLN A 385 12.32 -18.39 -18.58
C GLN A 385 11.05 -18.36 -19.45
N ASN A 386 10.48 -17.17 -19.70
CA ASN A 386 9.22 -17.00 -20.44
C ASN A 386 8.08 -17.85 -19.86
N ALA A 387 7.98 -17.90 -18.53
CA ALA A 387 6.85 -18.49 -17.83
C ALA A 387 5.65 -17.54 -17.75
N TYR A 388 5.92 -16.24 -17.72
CA TYR A 388 4.98 -15.13 -17.85
C TYR A 388 5.77 -13.86 -18.24
N PRO A 389 5.16 -12.88 -18.91
CA PRO A 389 5.82 -11.60 -19.22
C PRO A 389 6.03 -10.71 -17.98
N GLY A 390 5.11 -10.77 -17.02
CA GLY A 390 5.18 -10.02 -15.78
C GLY A 390 4.24 -10.54 -14.71
N CYS A 391 4.39 -10.06 -13.48
CA CYS A 391 3.59 -10.49 -12.32
C CYS A 391 3.50 -9.43 -11.22
N GLN A 392 2.48 -9.58 -10.37
CA GLN A 392 2.37 -8.93 -9.07
C GLN A 392 2.50 -9.96 -7.94
N ILE A 393 3.18 -9.57 -6.87
CA ILE A 393 3.30 -10.35 -5.64
C ILE A 393 2.91 -9.45 -4.47
N LEU A 394 1.95 -9.91 -3.66
CA LEU A 394 1.55 -9.24 -2.43
C LEU A 394 1.62 -10.21 -1.25
N VAL A 395 2.23 -9.75 -0.15
CA VAL A 395 2.26 -10.44 1.13
C VAL A 395 1.74 -9.49 2.19
N ALA A 396 0.72 -9.93 2.92
CA ALA A 396 0.28 -9.27 4.15
C ALA A 396 0.49 -10.19 5.34
N LYS A 397 0.91 -9.63 6.47
CA LYS A 397 1.04 -10.33 7.76
C LYS A 397 0.52 -9.44 8.88
N GLU A 398 -0.25 -10.00 9.82
CA GLU A 398 -0.80 -9.26 10.98
C GLU A 398 -1.58 -8.00 10.56
N GLY A 399 -2.32 -8.12 9.45
CA GLY A 399 -3.08 -7.02 8.85
C GLY A 399 -2.22 -5.88 8.29
N VAL A 400 -0.95 -6.10 7.98
CA VAL A 400 -0.04 -5.15 7.33
C VAL A 400 0.46 -5.75 6.01
N VAL A 401 0.29 -5.05 4.90
CA VAL A 401 0.97 -5.35 3.64
C VAL A 401 2.44 -5.01 3.80
N ILE A 402 3.29 -6.04 3.79
CA ILE A 402 4.73 -5.93 4.05
C ILE A 402 5.57 -6.10 2.78
N TYR A 403 4.96 -6.62 1.72
CA TYR A 403 5.60 -6.80 0.42
C TYR A 403 4.55 -6.61 -0.66
N GLU A 404 4.72 -5.62 -1.51
CA GLU A 404 3.88 -5.36 -2.68
C GLU A 404 4.82 -4.96 -3.82
N ARG A 405 5.08 -5.90 -4.74
CA ARG A 405 6.03 -5.69 -5.83
C ARG A 405 5.45 -6.19 -7.14
N ALA A 406 5.69 -5.41 -8.18
CA ALA A 406 5.41 -5.72 -9.55
C ALA A 406 6.72 -5.96 -10.33
N PHE A 407 6.69 -6.87 -11.28
CA PHE A 407 7.86 -7.25 -12.07
C PHE A 407 7.48 -7.46 -13.53
N GLY A 408 8.36 -7.05 -14.45
CA GLY A 408 8.21 -7.29 -15.88
C GLY A 408 7.12 -6.45 -16.52
N LYS A 409 6.70 -6.89 -17.71
CA LYS A 409 5.77 -6.14 -18.58
C LYS A 409 4.43 -6.83 -18.72
N LEU A 410 3.44 -6.11 -19.27
CA LEU A 410 2.13 -6.70 -19.57
C LEU A 410 2.22 -7.77 -20.68
N ASP A 411 3.16 -7.62 -21.62
CA ASP A 411 3.41 -8.53 -22.72
C ASP A 411 4.92 -8.74 -22.97
N HIS A 412 5.31 -9.70 -23.81
CA HIS A 412 6.70 -10.06 -24.08
C HIS A 412 7.45 -9.05 -24.99
N GLY A 413 6.77 -8.02 -25.51
CA GLY A 413 7.34 -6.97 -26.36
C GLY A 413 7.66 -5.66 -25.63
N ASP A 414 7.70 -4.56 -26.38
CA ASP A 414 7.76 -3.20 -25.83
C ASP A 414 6.35 -2.74 -25.41
N ASP A 415 5.80 -3.41 -24.41
CA ASP A 415 4.53 -3.07 -23.75
C ASP A 415 4.80 -2.36 -22.40
N GLU A 416 3.72 -1.86 -21.79
CA GLU A 416 3.73 -1.20 -20.49
C GLU A 416 4.28 -2.11 -19.38
N GLU A 417 4.94 -1.50 -18.39
CA GLU A 417 5.40 -2.20 -17.18
C GLU A 417 4.21 -2.64 -16.32
N VAL A 418 4.36 -3.76 -15.61
CA VAL A 418 3.43 -4.13 -14.55
C VAL A 418 3.59 -3.13 -13.40
N THR A 419 2.47 -2.59 -12.92
CA THR A 419 2.40 -1.75 -11.72
C THR A 419 1.50 -2.42 -10.69
N ASP A 420 1.34 -1.86 -9.50
CA ASP A 420 0.34 -2.29 -8.52
C ASP A 420 -1.12 -2.00 -8.95
N GLU A 421 -1.31 -1.18 -9.98
CA GLU A 421 -2.60 -0.91 -10.62
C GLU A 421 -2.96 -1.92 -11.73
N THR A 422 -2.04 -2.82 -12.11
CA THR A 422 -2.30 -3.82 -13.17
C THR A 422 -3.38 -4.82 -12.74
N ILE A 423 -4.34 -5.04 -13.64
CA ILE A 423 -5.50 -5.91 -13.46
C ILE A 423 -5.29 -7.20 -14.26
N TYR A 424 -5.45 -8.35 -13.61
CA TYR A 424 -5.28 -9.68 -14.20
C TYR A 424 -6.61 -10.43 -14.29
N ASP A 425 -6.76 -11.25 -15.33
CA ASP A 425 -7.81 -12.29 -15.37
C ASP A 425 -7.49 -13.34 -14.30
N LEU A 426 -8.38 -13.50 -13.33
CA LEU A 426 -8.18 -14.41 -12.21
C LEU A 426 -8.48 -15.87 -12.56
N ALA A 427 -9.17 -16.11 -13.67
CA ALA A 427 -9.63 -17.43 -14.08
C ALA A 427 -10.26 -18.19 -12.91
N SER A 428 -9.82 -19.42 -12.62
CA SER A 428 -10.41 -20.27 -11.58
C SER A 428 -10.41 -19.70 -10.16
N VAL A 429 -9.60 -18.67 -9.85
CA VAL A 429 -9.71 -17.94 -8.57
C VAL A 429 -11.09 -17.26 -8.42
N THR A 430 -11.76 -16.90 -9.54
CA THR A 430 -13.16 -16.43 -9.59
C THR A 430 -14.12 -17.30 -8.77
N LYS A 431 -13.90 -18.62 -8.74
CA LYS A 431 -14.73 -19.56 -7.96
C LYS A 431 -14.75 -19.18 -6.49
N ALA A 432 -13.56 -18.93 -5.94
CA ALA A 432 -13.37 -18.62 -4.53
C ALA A 432 -13.63 -17.14 -4.21
N THR A 433 -13.44 -16.23 -5.17
CA THR A 433 -13.54 -14.78 -4.91
C THR A 433 -14.82 -14.11 -5.38
N ALA A 434 -15.64 -14.78 -6.20
CA ALA A 434 -16.99 -14.29 -6.57
C ALA A 434 -18.10 -15.28 -6.16
N THR A 435 -18.11 -16.49 -6.74
CA THR A 435 -19.22 -17.43 -6.53
C THR A 435 -19.32 -17.89 -5.09
N LEU A 436 -18.19 -18.20 -4.47
CA LEU A 436 -18.13 -18.64 -3.08
C LEU A 436 -18.63 -17.57 -2.10
N PRO A 437 -18.14 -16.31 -2.09
CA PRO A 437 -18.69 -15.29 -1.20
C PRO A 437 -20.18 -15.04 -1.45
N ALA A 438 -20.67 -15.18 -2.69
CA ALA A 438 -22.11 -15.11 -2.95
C ALA A 438 -22.90 -16.26 -2.30
N VAL A 439 -22.40 -17.49 -2.40
CA VAL A 439 -22.99 -18.65 -1.72
C VAL A 439 -22.90 -18.52 -0.20
N MET A 440 -21.78 -18.04 0.34
CA MET A 440 -21.61 -17.77 1.77
C MET A 440 -22.62 -16.74 2.25
N LYS A 441 -22.83 -15.64 1.51
CA LYS A 441 -23.82 -14.61 1.85
C LYS A 441 -25.24 -15.18 1.91
N LEU A 442 -25.62 -15.95 0.90
CA LEU A 442 -26.93 -16.61 0.87
C LEU A 442 -27.08 -17.66 1.97
N TYR A 443 -26.00 -18.33 2.36
CA TYR A 443 -26.01 -19.24 3.50
C TYR A 443 -26.20 -18.49 4.82
N ASP A 444 -25.44 -17.42 5.01
CA ASP A 444 -25.46 -16.56 6.20
C ASP A 444 -26.84 -15.96 6.45
N GLU A 445 -27.53 -15.57 5.38
CA GLU A 445 -28.86 -14.96 5.41
C GLU A 445 -30.00 -16.00 5.36
N GLY A 446 -29.68 -17.30 5.34
CA GLY A 446 -30.68 -18.38 5.31
C GLY A 446 -31.37 -18.60 3.96
N GLY A 447 -30.93 -17.93 2.89
CA GLY A 447 -31.41 -18.11 1.52
C GLY A 447 -30.99 -19.44 0.87
N MET A 448 -29.92 -20.07 1.36
CA MET A 448 -29.38 -21.33 0.84
C MET A 448 -28.80 -22.22 1.96
N ARG A 449 -29.00 -23.54 1.88
CA ARG A 449 -28.33 -24.50 2.79
C ARG A 449 -27.37 -25.39 2.01
N LEU A 450 -26.31 -25.85 2.67
CA LEU A 450 -25.31 -26.75 2.07
C LEU A 450 -25.91 -28.06 1.53
N GLU A 451 -26.93 -28.59 2.19
CA GLU A 451 -27.62 -29.83 1.77
C GLU A 451 -28.78 -29.60 0.79
N ASP A 452 -29.08 -28.35 0.43
CA ASP A 452 -30.13 -28.11 -0.56
C ASP A 452 -29.69 -28.68 -1.93
N PRO A 453 -30.60 -29.38 -2.65
CA PRO A 453 -30.32 -29.86 -3.99
C PRO A 453 -30.34 -28.72 -5.00
N ILE A 454 -29.49 -28.77 -6.03
CA ILE A 454 -29.40 -27.72 -7.06
C ILE A 454 -30.73 -27.50 -7.79
N SER A 455 -31.58 -28.53 -7.91
CA SER A 455 -32.91 -28.44 -8.50
C SER A 455 -33.90 -27.56 -7.72
N LYS A 456 -33.58 -27.22 -6.47
CA LYS A 456 -34.33 -26.21 -5.70
C LYS A 456 -34.20 -24.83 -6.34
N PHE A 457 -33.04 -24.52 -6.92
CA PHE A 457 -32.70 -23.18 -7.42
C PHE A 457 -32.70 -23.12 -8.96
N VAL A 458 -32.02 -24.06 -9.61
CA VAL A 458 -31.89 -24.11 -11.08
C VAL A 458 -32.96 -25.04 -11.64
N LYS A 459 -34.09 -24.47 -12.09
CA LYS A 459 -35.28 -25.23 -12.51
C LYS A 459 -35.00 -26.18 -13.68
N GLU A 460 -34.08 -25.81 -14.56
CA GLU A 460 -33.62 -26.54 -15.74
C GLU A 460 -32.97 -27.88 -15.36
N THR A 461 -32.47 -28.01 -14.13
CA THR A 461 -31.89 -29.27 -13.65
C THR A 461 -32.94 -30.28 -13.21
N LYS A 462 -34.21 -29.90 -13.02
CA LYS A 462 -35.28 -30.81 -12.59
C LYS A 462 -35.48 -31.93 -13.62
N GLY A 463 -35.53 -33.17 -13.14
CA GLY A 463 -35.62 -34.36 -13.99
C GLY A 463 -34.29 -34.77 -14.64
N SER A 464 -33.22 -33.98 -14.50
CA SER A 464 -31.88 -34.41 -14.90
C SER A 464 -31.22 -35.26 -13.81
N ASP A 465 -30.18 -36.00 -14.19
CA ASP A 465 -29.28 -36.71 -13.29
C ASP A 465 -28.40 -35.76 -12.44
N LYS A 466 -28.49 -34.43 -12.60
CA LYS A 466 -27.86 -33.43 -11.73
C LYS A 466 -28.79 -32.88 -10.65
N ALA A 467 -30.11 -33.13 -10.75
CA ALA A 467 -31.11 -32.52 -9.88
C ALA A 467 -30.77 -32.60 -8.37
N SER A 468 -30.27 -33.76 -7.94
CA SER A 468 -29.94 -34.06 -6.54
C SER A 468 -28.49 -33.74 -6.13
N ALA A 469 -27.69 -33.10 -6.98
CA ALA A 469 -26.39 -32.58 -6.54
C ALA A 469 -26.61 -31.47 -5.51
N THR A 470 -26.07 -31.62 -4.31
CA THR A 470 -26.20 -30.61 -3.25
C THR A 470 -25.21 -29.47 -3.44
N ILE A 471 -25.51 -28.29 -2.89
CA ILE A 471 -24.58 -27.14 -2.87
C ILE A 471 -23.22 -27.56 -2.31
N ARG A 472 -23.20 -28.32 -1.21
CA ARG A 472 -22.00 -28.93 -0.62
C ARG A 472 -21.20 -29.75 -1.62
N SER A 473 -21.84 -30.68 -2.32
CA SER A 473 -21.16 -31.56 -3.30
C SER A 473 -20.58 -30.78 -4.49
N LEU A 474 -21.24 -29.68 -4.89
CA LEU A 474 -20.75 -28.82 -5.97
C LEU A 474 -19.50 -28.04 -5.52
N LEU A 475 -19.53 -27.46 -4.31
CA LEU A 475 -18.41 -26.72 -3.70
C LEU A 475 -17.17 -27.59 -3.47
N PHE A 476 -17.34 -28.84 -3.06
CA PHE A 476 -16.23 -29.79 -2.88
C PHE A 476 -15.72 -30.44 -4.17
N HIS A 477 -16.38 -30.22 -5.31
CA HIS A 477 -16.12 -30.99 -6.53
C HIS A 477 -16.36 -32.50 -6.39
N GLU A 478 -17.42 -32.88 -5.67
CA GLU A 478 -17.82 -34.27 -5.41
C GLU A 478 -19.13 -34.69 -6.09
N SER A 479 -19.71 -33.78 -6.88
CA SER A 479 -20.93 -34.00 -7.66
C SER A 479 -20.81 -35.11 -8.69
N GLY A 480 -19.59 -35.44 -9.15
CA GLY A 480 -19.33 -36.37 -10.25
C GLY A 480 -19.54 -35.76 -11.65
N ILE A 481 -19.88 -34.48 -11.76
CA ILE A 481 -20.02 -33.79 -13.06
C ILE A 481 -18.64 -33.74 -13.74
N THR A 482 -18.60 -33.99 -15.06
CA THR A 482 -17.35 -33.97 -15.84
C THR A 482 -16.56 -32.66 -15.65
N SER A 483 -15.24 -32.72 -15.83
CA SER A 483 -14.36 -31.58 -15.56
C SER A 483 -14.55 -30.42 -16.54
N PHE A 484 -14.85 -30.76 -17.80
CA PHE A 484 -14.91 -29.85 -18.94
C PHE A 484 -15.83 -30.41 -20.04
N ILE A 485 -16.42 -29.52 -20.83
CA ILE A 485 -17.07 -29.78 -22.13
C ILE A 485 -16.52 -28.78 -23.15
N PRO A 486 -16.41 -29.13 -24.45
CA PRO A 486 -15.89 -28.22 -25.46
C PRO A 486 -16.90 -27.12 -25.81
N TYR A 487 -17.02 -26.10 -24.96
CA TYR A 487 -18.09 -25.10 -24.98
C TYR A 487 -18.38 -24.46 -26.35
N TYR A 488 -17.33 -24.23 -27.15
CA TYR A 488 -17.43 -23.60 -28.46
C TYR A 488 -18.02 -24.51 -29.54
N THR A 489 -18.02 -25.84 -29.40
CA THR A 489 -18.50 -26.73 -30.48
C THR A 489 -19.98 -26.55 -30.76
N SER A 490 -20.78 -26.26 -29.72
CA SER A 490 -22.21 -26.00 -29.86
C SER A 490 -22.52 -24.67 -30.56
N ALA A 491 -21.53 -23.78 -30.68
CA ALA A 491 -21.65 -22.51 -31.39
C ALA A 491 -21.27 -22.63 -32.87
N ILE A 492 -20.53 -23.67 -33.25
CA ILE A 492 -20.00 -23.85 -34.61
C ILE A 492 -21.10 -24.47 -35.50
N ASP A 493 -21.26 -23.92 -36.71
CA ASP A 493 -22.13 -24.49 -37.73
C ASP A 493 -21.45 -25.70 -38.39
N THR A 494 -21.93 -26.91 -38.07
CA THR A 494 -21.38 -28.15 -38.64
C THR A 494 -21.66 -28.32 -40.13
N THR A 495 -22.55 -27.51 -40.71
CA THR A 495 -22.83 -27.53 -42.16
C THR A 495 -21.89 -26.62 -42.95
N SER A 496 -21.11 -25.76 -42.27
CA SER A 496 -20.20 -24.82 -42.91
C SER A 496 -18.86 -25.45 -43.31
N TYR A 497 -18.62 -26.73 -43.00
CA TYR A 497 -17.37 -27.42 -43.27
C TYR A 497 -17.58 -28.95 -43.38
N GLU A 498 -16.70 -29.65 -44.10
CA GLU A 498 -16.78 -31.12 -44.26
C GLU A 498 -15.72 -31.87 -43.43
N GLY A 499 -16.14 -32.86 -42.63
CA GLY A 499 -15.23 -33.72 -41.85
C GLY A 499 -15.14 -33.33 -40.37
N VAL A 500 -13.97 -33.56 -39.75
CA VAL A 500 -13.74 -33.27 -38.31
C VAL A 500 -13.11 -31.89 -38.11
N LEU A 501 -13.28 -31.30 -36.91
CA LEU A 501 -12.67 -30.00 -36.56
C LEU A 501 -11.16 -30.10 -36.31
N PHE A 502 -10.70 -31.23 -35.78
CA PHE A 502 -9.31 -31.46 -35.40
C PHE A 502 -8.73 -32.64 -36.17
N GLY A 503 -7.51 -32.51 -36.65
CA GLY A 503 -6.85 -33.49 -37.49
C GLY A 503 -5.33 -33.51 -37.34
N ARG A 504 -4.66 -34.22 -38.26
CA ARG A 504 -3.20 -34.18 -38.38
C ARG A 504 -2.78 -32.87 -39.05
N ARG A 505 -1.62 -32.33 -38.64
CA ARG A 505 -1.07 -31.09 -39.21
C ARG A 505 -1.09 -31.14 -40.74
N SER A 506 -1.76 -30.18 -41.35
CA SER A 506 -1.87 -30.02 -42.81
C SER A 506 -2.19 -28.57 -43.16
N SER A 507 -2.38 -28.25 -44.45
CA SER A 507 -2.90 -26.95 -44.87
C SER A 507 -4.30 -26.67 -44.32
N LEU A 508 -5.13 -27.71 -44.16
CA LEU A 508 -6.47 -27.59 -43.58
C LEU A 508 -6.39 -27.45 -42.04
N TYR A 509 -5.66 -28.33 -41.37
CA TYR A 509 -5.44 -28.30 -39.93
C TYR A 509 -4.14 -27.58 -39.59
N HIS A 510 -4.13 -26.26 -39.75
CA HIS A 510 -2.93 -25.42 -39.70
C HIS A 510 -2.76 -24.64 -38.40
N VAL A 511 -3.79 -24.58 -37.54
CA VAL A 511 -3.74 -23.88 -36.25
C VAL A 511 -3.54 -24.88 -35.11
N ARG A 512 -2.64 -24.59 -34.18
CA ARG A 512 -2.48 -25.38 -32.95
C ARG A 512 -3.36 -24.82 -31.85
N TYR A 513 -4.32 -25.62 -31.37
CA TYR A 513 -5.24 -25.22 -30.32
C TYR A 513 -5.57 -26.39 -29.40
N ALA A 514 -5.56 -26.14 -28.08
CA ALA A 514 -5.83 -27.16 -27.05
C ALA A 514 -5.08 -28.50 -27.22
N GLY A 515 -3.84 -28.47 -27.74
CA GLY A 515 -3.03 -29.68 -27.96
C GLY A 515 -3.38 -30.49 -29.22
N ALA A 516 -4.23 -29.97 -30.10
CA ALA A 516 -4.56 -30.55 -31.39
C ALA A 516 -4.34 -29.56 -32.54
N TRP A 517 -4.26 -30.05 -33.78
CA TRP A 517 -4.27 -29.19 -34.97
C TRP A 517 -5.71 -29.05 -35.47
N ALA A 518 -6.13 -27.83 -35.74
CA ALA A 518 -7.50 -27.46 -36.01
C ALA A 518 -7.64 -26.67 -37.32
N ARG A 519 -8.82 -26.79 -37.94
CA ARG A 519 -9.24 -25.97 -39.08
C ARG A 519 -9.93 -24.68 -38.61
N THR A 520 -9.98 -23.65 -39.45
CA THR A 520 -10.56 -22.33 -39.09
C THR A 520 -11.54 -21.79 -40.14
N ASP A 521 -11.88 -22.59 -41.14
CA ASP A 521 -12.82 -22.26 -42.22
C ASP A 521 -14.30 -22.49 -41.83
N TYR A 522 -14.58 -22.84 -40.57
CA TYR A 522 -15.95 -22.93 -40.08
C TYR A 522 -16.55 -21.54 -39.80
N THR A 523 -17.88 -21.47 -39.84
CA THR A 523 -18.68 -20.32 -39.37
C THR A 523 -19.42 -20.67 -38.08
N PHE A 524 -19.85 -19.66 -37.34
CA PHE A 524 -20.73 -19.87 -36.19
C PHE A 524 -22.19 -19.92 -36.61
N LEU A 525 -23.03 -20.59 -35.82
CA LEU A 525 -24.47 -20.57 -35.97
C LEU A 525 -25.00 -19.12 -35.80
N PRO A 526 -25.68 -18.57 -36.82
CA PRO A 526 -26.02 -17.15 -36.87
C PRO A 526 -27.03 -16.73 -35.80
N GLU A 527 -27.75 -17.67 -35.17
CA GLU A 527 -28.63 -17.40 -34.03
C GLU A 527 -27.92 -17.32 -32.68
N LEU A 528 -26.70 -17.87 -32.59
CA LEU A 528 -25.94 -18.02 -31.34
C LEU A 528 -24.84 -16.98 -31.19
N ILE A 529 -24.07 -16.74 -32.25
CA ILE A 529 -22.93 -15.82 -32.24
C ILE A 529 -23.03 -14.84 -33.41
N SER A 530 -22.65 -13.59 -33.16
CA SER A 530 -22.54 -12.54 -34.18
C SER A 530 -21.28 -11.71 -33.99
N GLN A 531 -20.77 -11.16 -35.09
CA GLN A 531 -19.68 -10.19 -35.05
C GLN A 531 -20.16 -8.76 -34.73
N LYS A 532 -21.47 -8.52 -34.78
CA LYS A 532 -22.07 -7.20 -34.52
C LYS A 532 -22.90 -7.24 -33.25
N ARG A 533 -22.66 -6.26 -32.37
CA ARG A 533 -23.48 -6.06 -31.18
C ARG A 533 -24.90 -5.67 -31.59
N SER A 534 -25.89 -6.28 -30.95
CA SER A 534 -27.30 -5.90 -31.09
C SER A 534 -28.06 -6.22 -29.80
N GLN A 535 -29.36 -5.92 -29.75
CA GLN A 535 -30.21 -6.32 -28.63
C GLN A 535 -30.20 -7.86 -28.43
N ARG A 536 -30.16 -8.60 -29.54
CA ARG A 536 -30.08 -10.07 -29.53
C ARG A 536 -28.69 -10.59 -29.20
N PHE A 537 -27.63 -9.92 -29.66
CA PHE A 537 -26.23 -10.30 -29.45
C PHE A 537 -25.54 -9.27 -28.57
N HIS A 538 -25.86 -9.31 -27.27
CA HIS A 538 -25.39 -8.32 -26.29
C HIS A 538 -24.36 -8.88 -25.29
N LEU A 539 -24.10 -10.19 -25.31
CA LEU A 539 -23.16 -10.86 -24.41
C LEU A 539 -21.74 -10.83 -25.01
N PRO A 540 -20.78 -10.07 -24.45
CA PRO A 540 -19.44 -9.98 -25.03
C PRO A 540 -18.67 -11.29 -24.86
N VAL A 541 -18.14 -11.83 -25.96
CA VAL A 541 -17.28 -13.03 -25.98
C VAL A 541 -15.82 -12.62 -26.16
N ALA A 542 -15.56 -11.71 -27.10
CA ALA A 542 -14.27 -11.13 -27.42
C ALA A 542 -14.48 -9.80 -28.17
N ASN A 543 -13.42 -9.08 -28.55
CA ASN A 543 -13.57 -7.87 -29.34
C ASN A 543 -14.23 -8.20 -30.69
N GLY A 544 -15.34 -7.52 -30.99
CA GLY A 544 -16.13 -7.79 -32.21
C GLY A 544 -16.79 -9.17 -32.25
N LEU A 545 -17.03 -9.84 -31.11
CA LEU A 545 -17.70 -11.14 -31.04
C LEU A 545 -18.69 -11.18 -29.87
N TYR A 546 -19.96 -11.47 -30.18
CA TYR A 546 -21.06 -11.38 -29.23
C TYR A 546 -21.95 -12.62 -29.30
N ALA A 547 -22.33 -13.14 -28.13
CA ALA A 547 -23.26 -14.23 -27.95
C ALA A 547 -24.69 -13.71 -27.71
N SER A 548 -25.68 -14.56 -28.00
CA SER A 548 -27.10 -14.35 -27.69
C SER A 548 -27.54 -15.09 -26.43
N ASP A 549 -28.72 -14.76 -25.91
CA ASP A 549 -29.34 -15.52 -24.80
C ASP A 549 -29.54 -16.99 -25.17
N LYS A 550 -29.85 -17.28 -26.44
CA LYS A 550 -29.97 -18.65 -26.94
C LYS A 550 -28.63 -19.41 -26.82
N MET A 551 -27.49 -18.73 -26.94
CA MET A 551 -26.18 -19.35 -26.70
C MET A 551 -26.00 -19.68 -25.22
N LYS A 552 -26.34 -18.74 -24.30
CA LYS A 552 -26.34 -18.99 -22.85
C LYS A 552 -27.23 -20.20 -22.50
N GLU A 553 -28.45 -20.27 -23.03
CA GLU A 553 -29.37 -21.39 -22.82
C GLU A 553 -28.85 -22.70 -23.40
N THR A 554 -28.19 -22.67 -24.55
CA THR A 554 -27.58 -23.86 -25.16
C THR A 554 -26.44 -24.38 -24.29
N LEU A 555 -25.58 -23.47 -23.82
CA LEU A 555 -24.47 -23.82 -22.93
C LEU A 555 -24.96 -24.42 -21.61
N LEU A 556 -25.97 -23.81 -20.97
CA LEU A 556 -26.56 -24.36 -19.74
C LEU A 556 -27.15 -25.75 -19.97
N ARG A 557 -27.84 -25.97 -21.10
CA ARG A 557 -28.35 -27.29 -21.47
C ARG A 557 -27.23 -28.31 -21.65
N ASP A 558 -26.11 -27.93 -22.26
CA ASP A 558 -24.95 -28.80 -22.43
C ASP A 558 -24.30 -29.14 -21.08
N VAL A 559 -24.22 -28.18 -20.16
CA VAL A 559 -23.79 -28.43 -18.77
C VAL A 559 -24.69 -29.46 -18.09
N ILE A 560 -26.01 -29.30 -18.20
CA ILE A 560 -26.99 -30.20 -17.58
C ILE A 560 -26.98 -31.58 -18.24
N ARG A 561 -26.74 -31.68 -19.55
CA ARG A 561 -26.67 -32.96 -20.27
C ARG A 561 -25.31 -33.62 -20.20
N SER A 562 -24.28 -32.92 -19.72
CA SER A 562 -22.92 -33.43 -19.64
C SER A 562 -22.86 -34.75 -18.85
N PRO A 563 -21.96 -35.68 -19.18
CA PRO A 563 -21.90 -36.96 -18.48
C PRO A 563 -21.67 -36.81 -16.97
N LEU A 564 -22.42 -37.56 -16.18
CA LEU A 564 -22.21 -37.70 -14.74
C LEU A 564 -21.40 -38.96 -14.46
N ARG A 565 -20.21 -38.78 -13.90
CA ARG A 565 -19.37 -39.86 -13.39
C ARG A 565 -19.84 -40.27 -11.99
N ARG A 566 -19.01 -41.03 -11.27
CA ARG A 566 -19.32 -41.51 -9.92
C ARG A 566 -19.39 -40.34 -8.92
N ARG A 567 -20.55 -40.17 -8.28
CA ARG A 567 -20.77 -39.23 -7.17
C ARG A 567 -19.96 -39.61 -5.92
N GLY A 568 -19.65 -38.62 -5.07
CA GLY A 568 -18.92 -38.83 -3.82
C GLY A 568 -17.43 -39.11 -4.01
N ARG A 569 -16.90 -38.90 -5.22
CA ARG A 569 -15.46 -38.88 -5.50
C ARG A 569 -15.07 -37.50 -6.00
N TYR A 570 -13.87 -37.08 -5.62
CA TYR A 570 -13.31 -35.82 -6.10
C TYR A 570 -13.04 -35.86 -7.60
N LEU A 571 -13.63 -34.89 -8.31
CA LEU A 571 -13.38 -34.61 -9.71
C LEU A 571 -13.52 -33.10 -9.93
N TYR A 572 -12.39 -32.40 -10.05
CA TYR A 572 -12.39 -30.97 -10.32
C TYR A 572 -13.24 -30.64 -11.55
N SER A 573 -14.24 -29.77 -11.39
CA SER A 573 -15.22 -29.45 -12.44
C SER A 573 -15.62 -27.99 -12.42
N CYS A 574 -15.34 -27.28 -13.52
CA CYS A 574 -15.82 -25.92 -13.73
C CYS A 574 -17.35 -25.84 -13.78
N LEU A 575 -17.99 -26.92 -14.26
CA LEU A 575 -19.43 -26.98 -14.45
C LEU A 575 -20.20 -26.88 -13.13
N ASN A 576 -19.62 -27.35 -12.03
CA ASN A 576 -20.21 -27.19 -10.70
C ASN A 576 -20.43 -25.72 -10.35
N PHE A 577 -19.43 -24.89 -10.62
CA PHE A 577 -19.48 -23.47 -10.29
C PHE A 577 -20.33 -22.67 -11.28
N MET A 578 -20.42 -23.11 -12.53
CA MET A 578 -21.42 -22.57 -13.47
C MET A 578 -22.84 -22.78 -12.94
N LEU A 579 -23.16 -23.98 -12.43
CA LEU A 579 -24.47 -24.25 -11.81
C LEU A 579 -24.69 -23.48 -10.50
N LEU A 580 -23.66 -23.35 -9.64
CA LEU A 580 -23.76 -22.55 -8.41
C LEU A 580 -24.04 -21.07 -8.71
N LYS A 581 -23.43 -20.52 -9.77
CA LYS A 581 -23.75 -19.17 -10.25
C LYS A 581 -25.21 -19.06 -10.65
N GLU A 582 -25.75 -19.99 -11.45
CA GLU A 582 -27.17 -19.97 -11.81
C GLU A 582 -28.07 -20.10 -10.57
N ALA A 583 -27.66 -20.85 -9.54
CA ALA A 583 -28.40 -20.92 -8.28
C ALA A 583 -28.40 -19.58 -7.52
N VAL A 584 -27.27 -18.87 -7.47
CA VAL A 584 -27.18 -17.53 -6.87
C VAL A 584 -28.08 -16.55 -7.63
N GLU A 585 -27.99 -16.50 -8.96
CA GLU A 585 -28.79 -15.57 -9.77
C GLU A 585 -30.29 -15.87 -9.66
N ALA A 586 -30.68 -17.16 -9.68
CA ALA A 586 -32.07 -17.56 -9.51
C ALA A 586 -32.63 -17.21 -8.11
N THR A 587 -31.78 -17.23 -7.07
CA THR A 587 -32.18 -16.91 -5.70
C THR A 587 -32.31 -15.41 -5.48
N THR A 588 -31.41 -14.63 -6.08
CA THR A 588 -31.27 -13.19 -5.81
C THR A 588 -31.99 -12.31 -6.82
N GLY A 589 -32.26 -12.81 -8.02
CA GLY A 589 -32.76 -12.04 -9.15
C GLY A 589 -31.74 -11.07 -9.77
N ASN A 590 -30.50 -11.04 -9.26
CA ASN A 590 -29.40 -10.23 -9.79
C ASN A 590 -28.37 -11.14 -10.48
N ASP A 591 -27.68 -10.62 -11.48
CA ASP A 591 -26.50 -11.32 -12.00
C ASP A 591 -25.38 -11.38 -10.94
N LEU A 592 -24.47 -12.36 -11.10
CA LEU A 592 -23.41 -12.58 -10.12
C LEU A 592 -22.51 -11.36 -9.93
N ASP A 593 -22.19 -10.62 -11.00
CA ASP A 593 -21.31 -9.43 -10.94
C ASP A 593 -21.93 -8.33 -10.08
N ARG A 594 -23.21 -8.02 -10.33
CA ARG A 594 -23.95 -7.06 -9.52
C ARG A 594 -24.03 -7.48 -8.06
N PHE A 595 -24.37 -8.75 -7.80
CA PHE A 595 -24.55 -9.26 -6.44
C PHE A 595 -23.26 -9.13 -5.61
N VAL A 596 -22.11 -9.56 -6.14
CA VAL A 596 -20.84 -9.50 -5.39
C VAL A 596 -20.30 -8.07 -5.26
N LYS A 597 -20.53 -7.20 -6.25
CA LYS A 597 -20.15 -5.78 -6.16
C LYS A 597 -20.89 -5.06 -5.04
N GLU A 598 -22.19 -5.25 -4.94
CA GLU A 598 -23.05 -4.58 -3.95
C GLU A 598 -22.83 -5.12 -2.53
N ASN A 599 -22.63 -6.43 -2.39
CA ASN A 599 -22.48 -7.06 -1.07
C ASN A 599 -21.05 -7.07 -0.55
N PHE A 600 -20.03 -6.97 -1.41
CA PHE A 600 -18.63 -7.11 -1.02
C PHE A 600 -17.74 -6.03 -1.59
N TYR A 601 -17.53 -5.99 -2.92
CA TYR A 601 -16.38 -5.27 -3.47
C TYR A 601 -16.43 -3.75 -3.21
N ARG A 602 -17.60 -3.12 -3.36
CA ARG A 602 -17.75 -1.69 -3.07
C ARG A 602 -17.53 -1.37 -1.59
N LYS A 603 -18.02 -2.22 -0.69
CA LYS A 603 -17.88 -2.07 0.77
C LYS A 603 -16.43 -2.21 1.23
N LEU A 604 -15.71 -3.15 0.61
CA LEU A 604 -14.29 -3.38 0.85
C LEU A 604 -13.41 -2.27 0.26
N GLY A 605 -13.94 -1.47 -0.67
CA GLY A 605 -13.15 -0.55 -1.48
C GLY A 605 -12.26 -1.27 -2.50
N ALA A 606 -12.67 -2.46 -2.95
CA ALA A 606 -12.02 -3.24 -3.99
C ALA A 606 -12.44 -2.73 -5.39
N THR A 607 -11.76 -1.70 -5.88
CA THR A 607 -12.16 -0.90 -7.04
C THR A 607 -11.80 -1.52 -8.39
N THR A 608 -10.83 -2.43 -8.42
CA THR A 608 -10.37 -3.15 -9.61
C THR A 608 -11.01 -4.53 -9.75
N THR A 609 -11.58 -5.09 -8.66
CA THR A 609 -12.21 -6.40 -8.69
C THR A 609 -13.56 -6.34 -9.41
N THR A 610 -13.61 -6.86 -10.65
CA THR A 610 -14.83 -6.77 -11.47
C THR A 610 -14.89 -7.86 -12.55
N PHE A 611 -16.10 -8.23 -12.96
CA PHE A 611 -16.29 -8.86 -14.26
C PHE A 611 -16.26 -7.78 -15.37
N ARG A 612 -15.94 -8.18 -16.61
CA ARG A 612 -15.93 -7.27 -17.80
C ARG A 612 -15.15 -5.96 -17.56
N PRO A 613 -13.83 -6.03 -17.25
CA PRO A 613 -13.05 -4.90 -16.77
C PRO A 613 -12.99 -3.71 -17.74
N LEU A 614 -13.12 -3.94 -19.06
CA LEU A 614 -13.14 -2.88 -20.08
C LEU A 614 -14.32 -1.90 -19.95
N GLN A 615 -15.34 -2.22 -19.14
CA GLN A 615 -16.44 -1.31 -18.86
C GLN A 615 -16.10 -0.25 -17.81
N GLN A 616 -15.04 -0.47 -17.02
CA GLN A 616 -14.67 0.37 -15.87
C GLN A 616 -13.22 0.85 -15.93
N HIS A 617 -12.33 0.12 -16.59
CA HIS A 617 -10.91 0.42 -16.64
C HIS A 617 -10.40 0.46 -18.08
N PRO A 618 -9.42 1.35 -18.37
CA PRO A 618 -8.79 1.39 -19.67
C PRO A 618 -7.98 0.11 -19.93
N ALA A 619 -7.98 -0.35 -21.18
CA ALA A 619 -7.28 -1.57 -21.59
C ALA A 619 -5.81 -1.62 -21.17
N LYS A 620 -5.12 -0.46 -21.13
CA LYS A 620 -3.71 -0.33 -20.74
C LYS A 620 -3.42 -0.82 -19.31
N LEU A 621 -4.41 -0.83 -18.41
CA LEU A 621 -4.25 -1.35 -17.05
C LEU A 621 -4.52 -2.86 -16.97
N ILE A 622 -4.98 -3.49 -18.05
CA ILE A 622 -5.39 -4.90 -18.04
C ILE A 622 -4.34 -5.73 -18.77
N ALA A 623 -3.81 -6.75 -18.09
CA ALA A 623 -2.87 -7.68 -18.67
C ALA A 623 -3.55 -8.53 -19.77
N PRO A 624 -2.96 -8.66 -20.97
CA PRO A 624 -3.45 -9.58 -21.99
C PRO A 624 -3.29 -11.04 -21.54
N THR A 625 -4.09 -11.94 -22.12
CA THR A 625 -4.03 -13.38 -21.85
C THR A 625 -3.56 -14.12 -23.09
N GLU A 626 -4.38 -14.95 -23.74
CA GLU A 626 -3.93 -15.80 -24.84
C GLU A 626 -4.18 -15.15 -26.20
N ASP A 627 -3.26 -15.37 -27.14
CA ASP A 627 -3.53 -15.24 -28.58
C ASP A 627 -4.28 -16.49 -29.02
N ASP A 628 -5.62 -16.39 -29.11
CA ASP A 628 -6.51 -17.51 -29.42
C ASP A 628 -6.64 -17.64 -30.94
N PRO A 629 -5.98 -18.62 -31.58
CA PRO A 629 -5.91 -18.70 -33.04
C PRO A 629 -7.09 -19.45 -33.66
N PHE A 630 -7.98 -20.05 -32.85
CA PHE A 630 -9.02 -20.95 -33.31
C PHE A 630 -10.41 -20.38 -33.06
N PHE A 631 -10.79 -20.20 -31.79
CA PHE A 631 -12.15 -19.84 -31.42
C PHE A 631 -12.40 -18.34 -31.62
N ARG A 632 -11.63 -17.48 -30.96
CA ARG A 632 -11.83 -16.02 -31.02
C ARG A 632 -10.98 -15.32 -32.08
N ARG A 633 -9.94 -16.00 -32.59
CA ARG A 633 -9.05 -15.56 -33.68
C ARG A 633 -8.43 -14.19 -33.42
N GLN A 634 -7.99 -13.96 -32.18
CA GLN A 634 -7.44 -12.69 -31.72
C GLN A 634 -6.67 -12.86 -30.40
N HIS A 635 -5.80 -11.88 -30.12
CA HIS A 635 -5.16 -11.71 -28.81
C HIS A 635 -6.11 -11.09 -27.79
N LEU A 636 -6.34 -11.80 -26.69
CA LEU A 636 -7.35 -11.43 -25.71
C LEU A 636 -6.80 -10.45 -24.67
N ARG A 637 -7.43 -9.28 -24.57
CA ARG A 637 -7.17 -8.29 -23.53
C ARG A 637 -8.48 -7.75 -22.98
N GLY A 638 -8.71 -7.90 -21.67
CA GLY A 638 -9.94 -7.45 -21.00
C GLY A 638 -11.21 -8.26 -21.28
N TYR A 639 -11.07 -9.41 -21.96
CA TYR A 639 -12.09 -10.44 -22.09
C TYR A 639 -11.63 -11.69 -21.35
N VAL A 640 -12.56 -12.41 -20.73
CA VAL A 640 -12.24 -13.63 -19.98
C VAL A 640 -11.59 -14.68 -20.88
N HIS A 641 -10.51 -15.27 -20.37
CA HIS A 641 -9.74 -16.33 -21.01
C HIS A 641 -10.57 -17.59 -21.25
N ASP A 642 -11.29 -18.06 -20.22
CA ASP A 642 -12.13 -19.27 -20.25
C ASP A 642 -13.25 -19.15 -21.30
N GLU A 643 -13.28 -20.11 -22.24
CA GLU A 643 -14.20 -20.10 -23.38
C GLU A 643 -15.66 -20.22 -22.97
N GLY A 644 -15.94 -21.03 -21.93
CA GLY A 644 -17.29 -21.20 -21.42
C GLY A 644 -17.81 -19.94 -20.74
N ALA A 645 -16.98 -19.32 -19.90
CA ALA A 645 -17.31 -18.04 -19.26
C ALA A 645 -17.52 -16.93 -20.29
N ALA A 646 -16.71 -16.89 -21.37
CA ALA A 646 -16.89 -15.92 -22.45
C ALA A 646 -18.24 -16.12 -23.17
N LEU A 647 -18.66 -17.37 -23.41
CA LEU A 647 -19.96 -17.69 -24.03
C LEU A 647 -21.15 -17.39 -23.10
N PHE A 648 -20.95 -17.32 -21.77
CA PHE A 648 -21.90 -16.73 -20.81
C PHE A 648 -21.88 -15.18 -20.80
N GLY A 649 -21.16 -14.55 -21.72
CA GLY A 649 -21.00 -13.10 -21.77
C GLY A 649 -19.98 -12.55 -20.78
N GLY A 650 -19.06 -13.37 -20.28
CA GLY A 650 -18.01 -12.97 -19.36
C GLY A 650 -18.39 -13.00 -17.87
N ILE A 651 -19.64 -13.28 -17.51
CA ILE A 651 -20.09 -13.44 -16.11
C ILE A 651 -20.42 -14.91 -15.88
N SER A 652 -19.52 -15.64 -15.23
CA SER A 652 -19.69 -17.06 -14.93
C SER A 652 -19.12 -17.41 -13.56
N GLY A 653 -19.61 -18.50 -12.97
CA GLY A 653 -19.16 -18.88 -11.64
C GLY A 653 -17.77 -19.52 -11.59
N ASN A 654 -17.30 -20.06 -12.72
CA ASN A 654 -16.02 -20.75 -12.80
C ASN A 654 -14.83 -19.84 -13.11
N ALA A 655 -15.06 -18.73 -13.83
CA ALA A 655 -14.06 -17.80 -14.35
C ALA A 655 -14.75 -16.49 -14.79
N GLY A 656 -13.98 -15.42 -15.00
CA GLY A 656 -14.48 -14.14 -15.53
C GLY A 656 -14.21 -12.94 -14.64
N LEU A 657 -13.79 -13.15 -13.40
CA LEU A 657 -13.41 -12.08 -12.50
C LEU A 657 -11.98 -11.61 -12.81
N PHE A 658 -11.79 -10.30 -12.80
CA PHE A 658 -10.52 -9.63 -12.92
C PHE A 658 -10.21 -8.88 -11.62
N SER A 659 -8.93 -8.73 -11.25
CA SER A 659 -8.51 -7.94 -10.08
C SER A 659 -7.01 -7.65 -10.11
N ASN A 660 -6.56 -6.67 -9.31
CA ASN A 660 -5.17 -6.58 -8.86
C ASN A 660 -4.96 -7.30 -7.51
N SER A 661 -3.71 -7.33 -7.06
CA SER A 661 -3.30 -7.99 -5.82
C SER A 661 -3.81 -7.28 -4.56
N ASN A 662 -3.82 -5.95 -4.54
CA ASN A 662 -4.32 -5.15 -3.42
C ASN A 662 -5.78 -5.45 -3.09
N ASP A 663 -6.66 -5.53 -4.08
CA ASP A 663 -8.08 -5.79 -3.83
C ASP A 663 -8.36 -7.23 -3.43
N LEU A 664 -7.61 -8.18 -3.99
CA LEU A 664 -7.64 -9.57 -3.52
C LEU A 664 -7.16 -9.68 -2.06
N ALA A 665 -6.22 -8.84 -1.63
CA ALA A 665 -5.78 -8.80 -0.25
C ALA A 665 -6.90 -8.31 0.68
N LYS A 666 -7.72 -7.35 0.27
CA LYS A 666 -8.89 -6.88 1.05
C LYS A 666 -9.94 -7.98 1.22
N ILE A 667 -10.27 -8.69 0.14
CA ILE A 667 -11.21 -9.83 0.18
C ILE A 667 -10.64 -10.93 1.09
N SER A 668 -9.35 -11.22 0.96
CA SER A 668 -8.65 -12.22 1.77
C SER A 668 -8.62 -11.84 3.25
N GLN A 669 -8.34 -10.58 3.57
CA GLN A 669 -8.31 -10.06 4.92
C GLN A 669 -9.70 -10.05 5.57
N MET A 670 -10.77 -9.83 4.80
CA MET A 670 -12.14 -9.96 5.28
C MET A 670 -12.42 -11.38 5.81
N TRP A 671 -12.00 -12.42 5.10
CA TRP A 671 -12.13 -13.80 5.62
C TRP A 671 -11.19 -14.08 6.79
N LEU A 672 -9.94 -13.58 6.75
CA LEU A 672 -9.00 -13.76 7.84
C LEU A 672 -9.50 -13.10 9.14
N ASN A 673 -10.22 -11.98 9.02
CA ASN A 673 -10.88 -11.25 10.12
C ASN A 673 -12.27 -11.80 10.50
N GLY A 674 -12.59 -13.05 10.14
CA GLY A 674 -13.88 -13.65 10.50
C GLY A 674 -15.10 -12.99 9.84
N GLY A 675 -14.93 -12.38 8.66
CA GLY A 675 -16.01 -11.76 7.90
C GLY A 675 -16.13 -10.25 8.07
N SER A 676 -15.22 -9.62 8.81
CA SER A 676 -15.21 -8.17 9.05
C SER A 676 -14.08 -7.45 8.32
N TYR A 677 -14.32 -6.23 7.85
CA TYR A 677 -13.28 -5.37 7.27
C TYR A 677 -13.73 -3.90 7.27
N GLY A 678 -12.82 -2.96 7.55
CA GLY A 678 -13.16 -1.52 7.57
C GLY A 678 -14.12 -1.12 8.70
N GLY A 679 -14.28 -1.96 9.73
CA GLY A 679 -15.24 -1.75 10.81
C GLY A 679 -16.68 -2.15 10.45
N GLU A 680 -16.88 -2.89 9.35
CA GLU A 680 -18.17 -3.46 8.95
C GLU A 680 -18.11 -5.00 8.99
N GLN A 681 -19.20 -5.65 9.41
CA GLN A 681 -19.36 -7.10 9.35
C GLN A 681 -20.10 -7.47 8.05
N LEU A 682 -19.45 -8.18 7.12
CA LEU A 682 -20.01 -8.55 5.82
C LEU A 682 -20.62 -9.96 5.81
N LEU A 683 -20.05 -10.86 6.59
CA LEU A 683 -20.47 -12.25 6.81
C LEU A 683 -20.33 -12.57 8.29
N SER A 684 -21.19 -13.39 8.89
CA SER A 684 -20.99 -13.82 10.28
C SER A 684 -19.68 -14.61 10.46
N GLU A 685 -19.10 -14.53 11.65
CA GLU A 685 -17.89 -15.28 12.01
C GLU A 685 -18.15 -16.79 11.92
N GLU A 686 -19.35 -17.25 12.28
CA GLU A 686 -19.76 -18.65 12.19
C GLU A 686 -19.75 -19.15 10.75
N THR A 687 -20.29 -18.37 9.81
CA THR A 687 -20.28 -18.72 8.39
C THR A 687 -18.85 -18.75 7.86
N VAL A 688 -18.02 -17.75 8.17
CA VAL A 688 -16.63 -17.74 7.71
C VAL A 688 -15.88 -18.96 8.26
N ARG A 689 -15.97 -19.21 9.57
CA ARG A 689 -15.34 -20.38 10.23
C ARG A 689 -15.77 -21.69 9.60
N LEU A 690 -17.06 -21.87 9.32
CA LEU A 690 -17.58 -23.08 8.68
C LEU A 690 -16.91 -23.33 7.32
N PHE A 691 -16.87 -22.31 6.46
CA PHE A 691 -16.39 -22.46 5.08
C PHE A 691 -14.87 -22.57 4.97
N THR A 692 -14.11 -21.95 5.88
CA THR A 692 -12.64 -21.97 5.84
C THR A 692 -12.04 -23.21 6.50
N THR A 693 -12.72 -23.78 7.50
CA THR A 693 -12.23 -24.95 8.25
C THR A 693 -12.77 -26.28 7.74
N MET A 694 -13.96 -26.32 7.14
CA MET A 694 -14.54 -27.58 6.69
C MET A 694 -13.73 -28.20 5.55
N LYS A 695 -13.37 -29.47 5.73
CA LYS A 695 -12.59 -30.27 4.78
C LYS A 695 -13.42 -31.44 4.25
N SER A 696 -13.25 -31.74 2.97
CA SER A 696 -13.73 -32.98 2.36
C SER A 696 -13.10 -34.21 3.04
N SER A 697 -13.90 -35.26 3.26
CA SER A 697 -13.41 -36.54 3.79
C SER A 697 -12.72 -37.41 2.72
N VAL A 698 -12.81 -37.04 1.45
CA VAL A 698 -12.30 -37.83 0.31
C VAL A 698 -11.26 -37.07 -0.52
N SER A 699 -10.95 -35.82 -0.17
CA SER A 699 -9.97 -35.00 -0.88
C SER A 699 -9.42 -33.85 -0.03
N ARG A 700 -8.41 -33.15 -0.56
CA ARG A 700 -7.84 -31.94 0.03
C ARG A 700 -8.73 -30.68 -0.08
N ARG A 701 -9.94 -30.76 -0.66
CA ARG A 701 -10.78 -29.57 -0.91
C ARG A 701 -11.47 -29.08 0.36
N GLY A 702 -11.57 -27.75 0.49
CA GLY A 702 -12.50 -27.06 1.38
C GLY A 702 -13.80 -26.70 0.65
N LEU A 703 -14.73 -26.05 1.35
CA LEU A 703 -15.97 -25.54 0.74
C LEU A 703 -15.63 -24.39 -0.22
N GLY A 704 -15.46 -24.71 -1.50
CA GLY A 704 -15.08 -23.77 -2.55
C GLY A 704 -13.60 -23.35 -2.57
N PHE A 705 -12.84 -23.69 -1.54
CA PHE A 705 -11.40 -23.46 -1.45
C PHE A 705 -10.57 -24.71 -1.82
N ASP A 706 -9.36 -24.46 -2.32
CA ASP A 706 -8.24 -25.40 -2.22
C ASP A 706 -7.64 -25.36 -0.81
N LYS A 707 -7.17 -26.51 -0.33
CA LYS A 707 -6.31 -26.61 0.86
C LYS A 707 -5.06 -27.46 0.54
N PRO A 708 -3.98 -27.34 1.35
CA PRO A 708 -2.81 -28.19 1.24
C PRO A 708 -3.14 -29.68 1.36
N ASP A 709 -2.32 -30.51 0.72
CA ASP A 709 -2.37 -31.96 0.89
C ASP A 709 -1.18 -32.43 1.73
N PRO A 710 -1.36 -32.74 3.02
CA PRO A 710 -0.27 -33.18 3.88
C PRO A 710 0.20 -34.61 3.56
N THR A 711 -0.55 -35.37 2.76
CA THR A 711 -0.25 -36.77 2.46
C THR A 711 0.56 -36.97 1.19
N ASP A 712 0.45 -36.03 0.23
CA ASP A 712 1.18 -36.08 -1.03
C ASP A 712 1.52 -34.65 -1.49
N SER A 713 2.75 -34.21 -1.18
CA SER A 713 3.24 -32.89 -1.56
C SER A 713 3.26 -32.65 -3.08
N LYS A 714 3.32 -33.71 -3.91
CA LYS A 714 3.26 -33.56 -5.38
C LYS A 714 1.86 -33.25 -5.90
N ARG A 715 0.82 -33.57 -5.11
CA ARG A 715 -0.58 -33.25 -5.41
C ARG A 715 -1.07 -31.98 -4.70
N SER A 716 -0.27 -31.47 -3.77
CA SER A 716 -0.55 -30.22 -3.08
C SER A 716 -0.44 -29.03 -4.03
N PRO A 717 -1.39 -28.07 -3.98
CA PRO A 717 -1.30 -26.84 -4.76
C PRO A 717 -0.43 -25.76 -4.09
N THR A 718 0.19 -26.10 -2.95
CA THR A 718 1.01 -25.23 -2.11
C THR A 718 2.37 -25.85 -1.87
N SER A 719 3.30 -25.08 -1.32
CA SER A 719 4.61 -25.59 -0.91
C SER A 719 4.50 -26.70 0.16
N PRO A 720 5.46 -27.64 0.24
CA PRO A 720 5.44 -28.72 1.22
C PRO A 720 5.43 -28.27 2.68
N VAL A 721 5.92 -27.06 2.97
CA VAL A 721 6.00 -26.49 4.32
C VAL A 721 4.76 -25.68 4.73
N THR A 722 3.74 -25.63 3.86
CA THR A 722 2.52 -24.87 4.11
C THR A 722 1.65 -25.54 5.20
N PRO A 723 1.21 -24.83 6.26
CA PRO A 723 0.31 -25.36 7.29
C PRO A 723 -1.01 -25.86 6.71
N VAL A 724 -1.57 -26.92 7.29
CA VAL A 724 -2.77 -27.61 6.77
C VAL A 724 -4.06 -26.78 6.88
N GLU A 725 -4.05 -25.78 7.77
CA GLU A 725 -5.12 -24.83 8.00
C GLU A 725 -5.31 -23.89 6.81
N VAL A 726 -4.25 -23.65 6.03
CA VAL A 726 -4.24 -22.74 4.89
C VAL A 726 -5.37 -23.07 3.91
N TYR A 727 -5.97 -22.03 3.36
CA TYR A 727 -7.01 -22.13 2.34
C TYR A 727 -6.81 -21.04 1.28
N GLY A 728 -7.26 -21.32 0.06
CA GLY A 728 -7.06 -20.40 -1.05
C GLY A 728 -7.53 -20.99 -2.37
N HIS A 729 -6.95 -20.54 -3.47
CA HIS A 729 -7.22 -21.12 -4.79
C HIS A 729 -6.11 -20.80 -5.79
N THR A 730 -5.94 -21.68 -6.77
CA THR A 730 -5.08 -21.44 -7.95
C THR A 730 -5.90 -21.09 -9.20
N GLY A 731 -5.36 -20.22 -10.07
CA GLY A 731 -5.95 -19.80 -11.33
C GLY A 731 -5.18 -20.32 -12.54
N PHE A 732 -5.89 -20.57 -13.63
CA PHE A 732 -5.33 -21.13 -14.87
C PHE A 732 -4.38 -20.16 -15.60
N THR A 733 -4.64 -18.86 -15.44
CA THR A 733 -3.83 -17.75 -15.97
C THR A 733 -2.55 -17.51 -15.18
N GLY A 734 -2.27 -18.29 -14.11
CA GLY A 734 -1.06 -18.17 -13.30
C GLY A 734 -1.28 -17.48 -11.97
N THR A 735 -2.51 -17.06 -11.69
CA THR A 735 -2.90 -16.40 -10.44
C THR A 735 -3.03 -17.38 -9.27
N SER A 736 -2.89 -16.89 -8.04
CA SER A 736 -3.24 -17.60 -6.81
C SER A 736 -3.37 -16.65 -5.63
N PHE A 737 -4.13 -17.07 -4.64
CA PHE A 737 -4.10 -16.48 -3.31
C PHE A 737 -4.15 -17.58 -2.25
N TRP A 738 -3.51 -17.34 -1.11
CA TRP A 738 -3.45 -18.22 0.04
C TRP A 738 -3.61 -17.41 1.32
N ILE A 739 -4.44 -17.91 2.22
CA ILE A 739 -4.71 -17.31 3.53
C ILE A 739 -4.28 -18.32 4.59
N ASP A 740 -3.38 -17.88 5.45
CA ASP A 740 -2.81 -18.64 6.54
C ASP A 740 -3.30 -18.06 7.87
N PRO A 741 -4.33 -18.67 8.49
CA PRO A 741 -4.84 -18.21 9.77
C PRO A 741 -3.91 -18.52 10.94
N VAL A 742 -2.92 -19.41 10.78
CA VAL A 742 -1.96 -19.75 11.84
C VAL A 742 -0.90 -18.66 11.98
N ASN A 743 -0.41 -18.15 10.84
CA ASN A 743 0.64 -17.13 10.80
C ASN A 743 0.11 -15.70 10.57
N GLU A 744 -1.23 -15.55 10.52
CA GLU A 744 -1.95 -14.32 10.13
C GLU A 744 -1.42 -13.73 8.82
N MET A 745 -1.21 -14.58 7.81
CA MET A 745 -0.51 -14.22 6.58
C MET A 745 -1.40 -14.43 5.34
N ILE A 746 -1.30 -13.51 4.38
CA ILE A 746 -1.91 -13.59 3.06
C ILE A 746 -0.79 -13.57 2.03
N TYR A 747 -0.81 -14.51 1.08
CA TYR A 747 0.11 -14.56 -0.05
C TYR A 747 -0.67 -14.55 -1.36
N ILE A 748 -0.42 -13.56 -2.21
CA ILE A 748 -1.02 -13.41 -3.53
C ILE A 748 0.07 -13.35 -4.60
N PHE A 749 -0.16 -14.08 -5.68
CA PHE A 749 0.67 -14.04 -6.88
C PHE A 749 -0.25 -13.91 -8.09
N LEU A 750 -0.09 -12.86 -8.90
CA LEU A 750 -0.87 -12.65 -10.11
C LEU A 750 0.05 -12.57 -11.33
N SER A 751 -0.28 -13.30 -12.38
CA SER A 751 0.41 -13.21 -13.66
C SER A 751 -0.55 -13.53 -14.80
N ASN A 752 -0.08 -13.37 -16.03
CA ASN A 752 -0.73 -13.78 -17.26
C ASN A 752 0.08 -14.88 -17.97
N ARG A 753 0.36 -15.99 -17.26
CA ARG A 753 1.20 -17.12 -17.74
C ARG A 753 0.73 -17.78 -19.05
N VAL A 754 -0.50 -17.50 -19.48
CA VAL A 754 -1.08 -17.98 -20.75
C VAL A 754 -0.78 -17.05 -21.92
N ASN A 755 -0.03 -15.97 -21.71
CA ASN A 755 0.33 -15.00 -22.73
C ASN A 755 1.68 -15.34 -23.38
N PRO A 756 1.77 -15.46 -24.72
CA PRO A 756 0.65 -15.49 -25.68
C PRO A 756 0.01 -16.88 -25.82
N SER A 757 0.59 -17.94 -25.24
CA SER A 757 0.07 -19.30 -25.37
C SER A 757 -0.05 -20.05 -24.05
N ARG A 758 -1.11 -20.87 -23.92
CA ARG A 758 -1.31 -21.78 -22.77
C ARG A 758 -0.31 -22.94 -22.69
N THR A 759 0.48 -23.18 -23.75
CA THR A 759 1.48 -24.28 -23.84
C THR A 759 2.82 -23.80 -24.40
N PRO A 760 3.96 -24.32 -23.89
CA PRO A 760 4.09 -25.24 -22.76
C PRO A 760 3.84 -24.55 -21.41
N ASN A 761 3.39 -25.30 -20.40
CA ASN A 761 3.13 -24.74 -19.07
C ASN A 761 4.44 -24.60 -18.25
N ARG A 762 5.32 -23.68 -18.65
CA ARG A 762 6.61 -23.43 -17.97
C ARG A 762 6.43 -23.00 -16.52
N PHE A 763 5.40 -22.21 -16.24
CA PHE A 763 5.10 -21.69 -14.91
C PHE A 763 4.98 -22.78 -13.84
N SER A 764 4.18 -23.82 -14.11
CA SER A 764 4.06 -24.94 -13.18
C SER A 764 5.32 -25.80 -13.13
N THR A 765 6.01 -26.01 -14.26
CA THR A 765 7.27 -26.78 -14.27
C THR A 765 8.35 -26.15 -13.38
N LEU A 766 8.41 -24.83 -13.32
CA LEU A 766 9.38 -24.08 -12.49
C LEU A 766 8.96 -23.96 -11.02
N SER A 767 7.74 -24.38 -10.66
CA SER A 767 7.18 -24.31 -9.30
C SER A 767 7.30 -22.90 -8.66
N ILE A 768 7.08 -21.86 -9.46
CA ILE A 768 7.35 -20.47 -9.06
C ILE A 768 6.58 -20.08 -7.79
N ARG A 769 5.28 -20.40 -7.72
CA ARG A 769 4.42 -20.02 -6.58
C ARG A 769 4.79 -20.77 -5.32
N GLU A 770 5.05 -22.07 -5.46
CA GLU A 770 5.40 -22.96 -4.37
C GLU A 770 6.77 -22.59 -3.79
N ARG A 771 7.74 -22.24 -4.63
CA ARG A 771 9.07 -21.76 -4.21
C ARG A 771 8.96 -20.41 -3.49
N ILE A 772 8.20 -19.45 -4.01
CA ILE A 772 7.98 -18.17 -3.32
C ILE A 772 7.30 -18.41 -1.97
N GLN A 773 6.28 -19.27 -1.92
CA GLN A 773 5.60 -19.60 -0.68
C GLN A 773 6.55 -20.26 0.35
N GLU A 774 7.46 -21.13 -0.10
CA GLU A 774 8.50 -21.69 0.76
C GLU A 774 9.44 -20.62 1.33
N GLU A 775 9.90 -19.66 0.51
CA GLU A 775 10.70 -18.53 0.99
C GLU A 775 9.96 -17.69 2.04
N LEU A 776 8.65 -17.48 1.87
CA LEU A 776 7.83 -16.79 2.87
C LEU A 776 7.81 -17.55 4.20
N TYR A 777 7.61 -18.86 4.17
CA TYR A 777 7.65 -19.68 5.39
C TYR A 777 9.04 -19.71 6.03
N GLN A 778 10.11 -19.73 5.22
CA GLN A 778 11.47 -19.60 5.71
C GLN A 778 11.74 -18.22 6.29
N ALA A 779 11.10 -17.15 5.79
CA ALA A 779 11.23 -15.81 6.31
C ALA A 779 10.53 -15.61 7.67
N ILE A 780 9.51 -16.40 7.99
CA ILE A 780 8.81 -16.34 9.29
C ILE A 780 9.32 -17.34 10.32
N GLN A 781 9.85 -18.50 9.90
CA GLN A 781 10.40 -19.51 10.80
C GLN A 781 11.79 -19.06 11.28
N THR A 782 11.88 -18.32 12.37
CA THR A 782 12.83 -18.54 13.48
C THR A 782 12.89 -17.36 14.46
N ASP A 783 12.67 -17.72 15.72
CA ASP A 783 13.33 -17.29 16.94
C ASP A 783 14.71 -16.64 16.75
N THR A 784 14.73 -15.32 16.61
CA THR A 784 15.69 -14.52 17.35
C THR A 784 14.92 -13.26 17.72
N PRO A 785 14.75 -12.92 19.02
CA PRO A 785 14.40 -11.56 19.35
C PRO A 785 15.39 -10.70 18.59
N ILE A 786 14.93 -9.69 17.85
CA ILE A 786 15.80 -8.57 17.54
C ILE A 786 16.26 -8.13 18.92
N THR A 787 17.44 -8.58 19.33
CA THR A 787 18.00 -8.24 20.62
C THR A 787 18.05 -6.73 20.57
N THR A 788 17.18 -6.13 21.35
CA THR A 788 17.31 -4.78 21.86
C THR A 788 18.58 -4.78 22.71
N GLN A 789 19.72 -4.83 22.06
CA GLN A 789 20.96 -4.35 22.62
C GLN A 789 21.34 -3.07 21.88
N PRO A 790 21.62 -2.01 22.64
CA PRO A 790 21.69 -0.62 22.17
C PRO A 790 22.81 -0.36 21.18
#